data_AF-D3AZV6-F1
#
_entry.id   AF-D3AZV6-F1
#
_cell.length_a   1.000
_cell.length_b   1.000
_cell.length_c   1.000
_cell.angle_alpha   90.00
_cell.angle_beta   90.00
_cell.angle_gamma   90.00
#
_symmetry.space_group_name_H-M   'P 1'
#
loop_
_entity.id
_entity.type
_entity.pdbx_description
1 polymer ?
#
loop_
_entity_poly.entity_id
_entity_poly.type
_entity_poly.pdbx_seq_one_letter_code
_entity_poly.pdbx_strand_id
1 'polypeptide(L)'
;MIICKKNNKHVEYGSFLVDNQLFDKVDFSVRVKNIRNWSIKALQFVVEKYSDQIELFLELFDRYDTNRSLPPLPFNNTVLSTAIRYATTTDFELVKQLFNRYPYSIDANTYGEAAACGRIDILKYLLINHPAAPNIGKQAVISACKFNQLESLKFLDHYEKKKLDELSMFPIEKIVRFNVEAMDMAVKSGATECFNYLMENRSEGCTHRSIDHAAEIGSVSLIKKLRSNYPDLCCSTQGFSVAAENGHLETIKYLLDNRIVQGQGYSQSQAVTKSTNRLPIFKYLVEEARQPFHIVTAEMIIRCQLEFLEYLFSNKDRFKNQIHTGMQHMVLGAVIANRLDFLEYINKQKPLKSYLSELNILPVHILRTENVEITKFFLRISPSIFPKVMTSSVNFSDPKKLYQVVTTLSEHNITFNPNVAREYVCQVSVEMFQHFEKKYKFSSRGSHYIDLAATKGNLELCRYLYEQGYPVGKQVIDYACIGNHFDCLKYFLDVVFKEPLTDPWVINYAIQSDNLELVKYMANRFPLLHPTINGINEAIKKNNIAMLEFLIDRYQYQLSLMDHSSKFTLYFNDDLNSDIIHCVCTKIPYLFELSSDSLHNIVRKSSNFDSIIILLHTFKPKLSQQLLEQVESLDTLNFLLTNSDPIPNHWISSLINYADLFTLYHISNYLSLYQTKQ
;
A
#
# COMPACT_ATOMS: atom_id res chain seq x y z
N MET A 1 7.50 4.97 36.82
CA MET A 1 8.76 4.35 36.36
C MET A 1 8.45 3.50 35.15
N ILE A 2 9.07 3.79 33.99
CA ILE A 2 9.00 2.89 32.83
C ILE A 2 10.00 1.76 33.10
N ILE A 3 9.53 0.69 33.73
CA ILE A 3 10.35 -0.50 34.01
C ILE A 3 10.42 -1.32 32.73
N CYS A 4 11.33 -0.95 31.83
CA CYS A 4 11.76 -1.88 30.80
C CYS A 4 12.44 -3.07 31.49
N LYS A 5 11.85 -4.26 31.32
CA LYS A 5 12.43 -5.49 31.83
C LYS A 5 13.82 -5.68 31.22
N LYS A 6 14.71 -6.19 32.07
CA LYS A 6 16.16 -6.10 31.90
C LYS A 6 16.68 -7.20 30.97
N ASN A 7 17.36 -6.77 29.90
CA ASN A 7 18.12 -7.55 28.91
C ASN A 7 17.28 -8.27 27.82
N ASN A 8 17.62 -8.29 26.52
CA ASN A 8 18.63 -7.62 25.67
C ASN A 8 18.40 -8.13 24.23
N LYS A 9 18.55 -7.40 23.10
CA LYS A 9 18.65 -5.96 22.74
C LYS A 9 18.09 -5.83 21.30
N HIS A 10 17.68 -4.68 20.74
CA HIS A 10 17.54 -3.31 21.24
C HIS A 10 16.13 -2.79 20.87
N VAL A 11 15.39 -2.18 21.81
CA VAL A 11 14.18 -1.41 21.48
C VAL A 11 14.58 0.02 21.14
N GLU A 12 14.18 0.53 19.97
CA GLU A 12 14.19 1.98 19.71
C GLU A 12 13.09 2.63 20.55
N TYR A 13 13.43 3.00 21.78
CA TYR A 13 12.54 3.62 22.75
C TYR A 13 11.77 4.81 22.16
N GLY A 14 12.40 5.56 21.24
CA GLY A 14 11.75 6.62 20.49
C GLY A 14 10.53 6.16 19.68
N SER A 15 10.66 5.14 18.81
CA SER A 15 9.57 4.75 17.90
C SER A 15 8.38 4.22 18.68
N PHE A 16 8.63 3.30 19.62
CA PHE A 16 7.57 2.70 20.44
C PHE A 16 6.76 3.76 21.20
N LEU A 17 7.41 4.80 21.72
CA LEU A 17 6.72 5.88 22.42
C LEU A 17 5.88 6.75 21.48
N VAL A 18 6.36 7.04 20.26
CA VAL A 18 5.60 7.79 19.24
C VAL A 18 4.38 6.99 18.79
N ASP A 19 4.59 5.74 18.37
CA ASP A 19 3.53 4.87 17.82
C ASP A 19 2.40 4.60 18.84
N ASN A 20 2.70 4.63 20.16
CA ASN A 20 1.70 4.48 21.23
C ASN A 20 1.16 5.82 21.80
N GLN A 21 1.49 6.98 21.21
CA GLN A 21 1.13 8.31 21.75
C GLN A 21 1.57 8.54 23.22
N LEU A 22 2.56 7.77 23.68
CA LEU A 22 3.13 7.89 25.03
C LEU A 22 4.26 8.92 25.07
N PHE A 23 4.86 9.21 23.92
CA PHE A 23 5.93 10.20 23.76
C PHE A 23 5.52 11.52 24.41
N ASP A 24 4.33 12.02 24.08
CA ASP A 24 3.78 13.30 24.56
C ASP A 24 3.55 13.42 26.06
N LYS A 25 3.50 12.31 26.80
CA LYS A 25 3.11 12.29 28.22
C LYS A 25 4.30 12.46 29.18
N VAL A 26 5.50 12.72 28.65
CA VAL A 26 6.78 12.85 29.39
C VAL A 26 7.43 14.19 29.01
N ASP A 27 8.11 14.84 29.95
CA ASP A 27 8.86 16.09 29.68
C ASP A 27 10.04 15.87 28.71
N PHE A 28 10.26 16.80 27.75
CA PHE A 28 11.28 16.62 26.71
C PHE A 28 12.72 16.62 27.26
N SER A 29 13.04 17.44 28.26
CA SER A 29 14.37 17.44 28.87
C SER A 29 14.65 16.09 29.56
N VAL A 30 13.62 15.50 30.18
CA VAL A 30 13.66 14.16 30.75
C VAL A 30 13.81 13.09 29.65
N ARG A 31 13.17 13.27 28.48
CA ARG A 31 13.35 12.38 27.31
C ARG A 31 14.80 12.38 26.82
N VAL A 32 15.37 13.55 26.52
CA VAL A 32 16.76 13.68 26.03
C VAL A 32 17.76 13.02 26.99
N LYS A 33 17.59 13.25 28.30
CA LYS A 33 18.49 12.73 29.35
C LYS A 33 18.36 11.22 29.60
N ASN A 34 17.19 10.63 29.43
CA ASN A 34 16.94 9.24 29.84
C ASN A 34 16.72 8.24 28.69
N ILE A 35 16.23 8.68 27.54
CA ILE A 35 15.97 7.81 26.38
C ILE A 35 17.29 7.55 25.63
N ARG A 36 17.56 6.26 25.37
CA ARG A 36 18.67 5.79 24.53
C ARG A 36 18.13 5.25 23.21
N ASN A 37 18.90 5.37 22.13
CA ASN A 37 18.60 4.91 20.77
C ASN A 37 17.29 5.49 20.21
N TRP A 38 17.43 6.62 19.52
CA TRP A 38 16.33 7.40 18.96
C TRP A 38 16.07 7.02 17.50
N SER A 39 14.82 6.69 17.18
CA SER A 39 14.41 6.31 15.81
C SER A 39 14.25 7.51 14.89
N ILE A 40 14.26 7.26 13.58
CA ILE A 40 13.90 8.25 12.54
C ILE A 40 12.54 8.90 12.84
N LYS A 41 11.51 8.10 13.16
CA LYS A 41 10.18 8.62 13.54
C LYS A 41 10.21 9.52 14.78
N ALA A 42 11.00 9.15 15.79
CA ALA A 42 11.11 9.92 17.02
C ALA A 42 11.86 11.24 16.81
N LEU A 43 12.93 11.22 16.01
CA LEU A 43 13.64 12.43 15.62
C LEU A 43 12.73 13.36 14.80
N GLN A 44 11.98 12.85 13.83
CA GLN A 44 10.96 13.63 13.10
C GLN A 44 9.93 14.25 14.05
N PHE A 45 9.35 13.45 14.93
CA PHE A 45 8.32 13.92 15.89
C PHE A 45 8.85 15.01 16.82
N VAL A 46 10.09 14.89 17.30
CA VAL A 46 10.69 15.94 18.14
C VAL A 46 11.00 17.18 17.33
N VAL A 47 11.53 17.06 16.11
CA VAL A 47 11.83 18.21 15.26
C VAL A 47 10.55 18.97 14.90
N GLU A 48 9.44 18.26 14.68
CA GLU A 48 8.10 18.85 14.47
C GLU A 48 7.56 19.56 15.71
N LYS A 49 7.76 19.02 16.92
CA LYS A 49 7.09 19.48 18.14
C LYS A 49 7.92 20.35 19.08
N TYR A 50 9.25 20.28 18.98
CA TYR A 50 10.21 20.92 19.89
C TYR A 50 11.33 21.64 19.12
N SER A 51 11.08 22.08 17.88
CA SER A 51 12.00 22.86 17.03
C SER A 51 12.66 24.02 17.76
N ASP A 52 11.90 24.73 18.61
CA ASP A 52 12.36 25.89 19.37
C ASP A 52 13.31 25.55 20.54
N GLN A 53 13.50 24.27 20.89
CA GLN A 53 14.30 23.82 22.05
C GLN A 53 15.70 23.34 21.63
N ILE A 54 16.42 24.20 20.88
CA ILE A 54 17.69 23.87 20.23
C ILE A 54 18.77 23.40 21.22
N GLU A 55 18.87 23.99 22.42
CA GLU A 55 19.85 23.56 23.44
C GLU A 55 19.63 22.11 23.92
N LEU A 56 18.38 21.65 24.00
CA LEU A 56 18.08 20.25 24.35
C LEU A 56 18.34 19.30 23.18
N PHE A 57 18.22 19.78 21.94
CA PHE A 57 18.71 19.06 20.77
C PHE A 57 20.23 18.94 20.76
N LEU A 58 20.96 20.01 21.10
CA LEU A 58 22.41 19.98 21.25
C LEU A 58 22.85 19.02 22.35
N GLU A 59 22.21 19.03 23.52
CA GLU A 59 22.47 18.07 24.59
C GLU A 59 22.26 16.61 24.14
N LEU A 60 21.30 16.37 23.24
CA LEU A 60 21.13 15.07 22.59
C LEU A 60 22.33 14.74 21.67
N PHE A 61 22.74 15.63 20.76
CA PHE A 61 23.87 15.41 19.85
C PHE A 61 25.21 15.21 20.59
N ASP A 62 25.55 16.09 21.53
CA ASP A 62 26.81 16.07 22.30
C ASP A 62 26.96 14.76 23.09
N ARG A 63 25.85 14.22 23.60
CA ARG A 63 25.83 12.94 24.30
C ARG A 63 26.20 11.76 23.40
N TYR A 64 25.83 11.79 22.12
CA TYR A 64 26.23 10.76 21.15
C TYR A 64 27.70 10.92 20.73
N ASP A 65 28.18 12.15 20.52
CA ASP A 65 29.57 12.40 20.09
C ASP A 65 30.59 12.05 21.19
N THR A 66 30.27 12.38 22.44
CA THR A 66 31.13 12.08 23.60
C THR A 66 31.13 10.59 23.98
N ASN A 67 30.02 9.86 23.78
CA ASN A 67 29.95 8.42 24.00
C ASN A 67 30.23 7.63 22.72
N ARG A 68 31.52 7.45 22.39
CA ARG A 68 32.01 6.58 21.28
C ARG A 68 31.50 5.12 21.31
N SER A 69 30.78 4.71 22.36
CA SER A 69 30.13 3.41 22.51
C SER A 69 28.66 3.37 22.06
N LEU A 70 28.09 4.48 21.59
CA LEU A 70 26.76 4.55 21.01
C LEU A 70 26.85 4.61 19.48
N PRO A 71 25.94 3.96 18.73
CA PRO A 71 25.86 4.11 17.28
C PRO A 71 25.53 5.57 16.91
N PRO A 72 25.94 6.04 15.72
CA PRO A 72 25.54 7.35 15.22
C PRO A 72 24.01 7.43 15.17
N LEU A 73 23.46 8.63 15.39
CA LEU A 73 22.03 8.88 15.21
C LEU A 73 21.60 8.45 13.80
N PRO A 74 20.43 7.80 13.64
CA PRO A 74 19.87 7.45 12.33
C PRO A 74 19.34 8.72 11.67
N PHE A 75 20.26 9.57 11.23
CA PHE A 75 19.98 10.85 10.63
C PHE A 75 19.91 10.69 9.11
N ASN A 76 18.72 10.84 8.55
CA ASN A 76 18.47 10.72 7.13
C ASN A 76 17.79 11.98 6.57
N ASN A 77 17.68 12.03 5.25
CA ASN A 77 17.16 13.19 4.53
C ASN A 77 15.70 13.48 4.91
N THR A 78 14.94 12.50 5.41
CA THR A 78 13.58 12.73 5.91
C THR A 78 13.56 13.50 7.24
N VAL A 79 14.44 13.18 8.20
CA VAL A 79 14.60 14.00 9.42
C VAL A 79 15.05 15.42 9.06
N LEU A 80 15.97 15.54 8.10
CA LEU A 80 16.49 16.82 7.62
C LEU A 80 15.42 17.67 6.91
N SER A 81 14.59 17.05 6.05
CA SER A 81 13.42 17.71 5.44
C SER A 81 12.42 18.19 6.49
N THR A 82 12.14 17.38 7.51
CA THR A 82 11.31 17.81 8.65
C THR A 82 11.94 19.02 9.33
N ALA A 83 13.25 19.03 9.60
CA ALA A 83 13.94 20.17 10.21
C ALA A 83 13.84 21.44 9.35
N ILE A 84 14.04 21.34 8.04
CA ILE A 84 13.91 22.45 7.10
C ILE A 84 12.49 23.04 7.10
N ARG A 85 11.46 22.20 7.19
CA ARG A 85 10.05 22.61 7.21
C ARG A 85 9.67 23.33 8.52
N TYR A 86 10.06 22.77 9.67
CA TYR A 86 9.69 23.28 11.00
C TYR A 86 10.68 24.31 11.57
N ALA A 87 11.80 24.62 10.90
CA ALA A 87 12.69 25.73 11.26
C ALA A 87 12.05 27.13 11.13
N THR A 88 10.74 27.22 10.94
CA THR A 88 9.97 28.42 10.58
C THR A 88 9.42 29.20 11.77
N THR A 89 9.72 28.80 13.02
CA THR A 89 9.21 29.45 14.24
C THR A 89 10.22 30.32 15.01
N THR A 90 11.50 29.94 15.15
CA THR A 90 12.46 30.72 15.98
C THR A 90 13.89 30.89 15.46
N ASP A 91 14.59 29.86 14.96
CA ASP A 91 15.95 30.03 14.41
C ASP A 91 16.35 28.96 13.36
N PHE A 92 17.25 29.32 12.45
CA PHE A 92 17.90 28.44 11.48
C PHE A 92 19.08 27.65 12.10
N GLU A 93 19.56 28.01 13.30
CA GLU A 93 20.70 27.36 13.96
C GLU A 93 20.63 25.82 14.04
N LEU A 94 19.47 25.23 14.35
CA LEU A 94 19.30 23.77 14.37
C LEU A 94 19.70 23.14 13.03
N VAL A 95 19.28 23.73 11.91
CA VAL A 95 19.55 23.18 10.58
C VAL A 95 21.01 23.44 10.18
N LYS A 96 21.62 24.57 10.56
CA LYS A 96 23.07 24.80 10.38
C LYS A 96 23.90 23.72 11.07
N GLN A 97 23.56 23.42 12.33
CA GLN A 97 24.26 22.42 13.13
C GLN A 97 24.10 21.03 12.51
N LEU A 98 22.89 20.68 12.06
CA LEU A 98 22.64 19.42 11.34
C LEU A 98 23.46 19.31 10.04
N PHE A 99 23.54 20.35 9.21
CA PHE A 99 24.36 20.32 7.99
C PHE A 99 25.87 20.24 8.28
N ASN A 100 26.37 20.96 9.28
CA ASN A 100 27.78 20.90 9.70
C ASN A 100 28.16 19.52 10.26
N ARG A 101 27.21 18.86 10.94
CA ARG A 101 27.42 17.57 11.60
C ARG A 101 27.23 16.38 10.65
N TYR A 102 26.31 16.47 9.70
CA TYR A 102 25.95 15.42 8.76
C TYR A 102 26.05 15.89 7.29
N PRO A 103 27.23 16.33 6.82
CA PRO A 103 27.39 16.89 5.48
C PRO A 103 27.09 15.89 4.35
N TYR A 104 27.26 14.58 4.62
CA TYR A 104 26.94 13.50 3.66
C TYR A 104 25.43 13.23 3.50
N SER A 105 24.58 13.79 4.37
CA SER A 105 23.12 13.71 4.25
C SER A 105 22.53 14.83 3.38
N ILE A 106 23.34 15.74 2.86
CA ILE A 106 22.89 16.84 1.98
C ILE A 106 22.76 16.30 0.56
N ASP A 107 21.54 16.33 0.02
CA ASP A 107 21.21 15.84 -1.32
C ASP A 107 20.41 16.86 -2.17
N ALA A 108 20.08 16.51 -3.41
CA ALA A 108 19.24 17.35 -4.27
C ALA A 108 17.83 17.58 -3.70
N ASN A 109 17.29 16.64 -2.90
CA ASN A 109 15.99 16.78 -2.24
C ASN A 109 16.05 17.79 -1.09
N THR A 110 17.20 17.96 -0.45
CA THR A 110 17.45 18.94 0.61
C THR A 110 17.24 20.37 0.10
N TYR A 111 17.79 20.69 -1.08
CA TYR A 111 17.49 21.94 -1.79
C TYR A 111 16.01 22.00 -2.24
N GLY A 112 15.45 20.87 -2.65
CA GLY A 112 14.04 20.71 -2.98
C GLY A 112 13.08 21.10 -1.86
N GLU A 113 13.33 20.65 -0.63
CA GLU A 113 12.48 20.97 0.54
C GLU A 113 12.68 22.43 0.98
N ALA A 114 13.92 22.92 1.01
CA ALA A 114 14.21 24.32 1.35
C ALA A 114 13.50 25.29 0.38
N ALA A 115 13.50 24.99 -0.91
CA ALA A 115 12.75 25.74 -1.91
C ALA A 115 11.22 25.59 -1.78
N ALA A 116 10.72 24.40 -1.42
CA ALA A 116 9.29 24.15 -1.15
C ALA A 116 8.76 24.94 0.07
N CYS A 117 9.61 25.15 1.08
CA CYS A 117 9.27 25.87 2.31
C CYS A 117 9.59 27.38 2.28
N GLY A 118 10.03 27.94 1.14
CA GLY A 118 10.34 29.37 1.02
C GLY A 118 11.68 29.80 1.64
N ARG A 119 12.56 28.85 2.01
CA ARG A 119 13.71 29.06 2.90
C ARG A 119 15.00 29.43 2.16
N ILE A 120 15.04 30.67 1.68
CA ILE A 120 16.16 31.28 0.96
C ILE A 120 17.43 31.38 1.82
N ASP A 121 17.28 31.60 3.12
CA ASP A 121 18.36 31.60 4.11
C ASP A 121 19.08 30.24 4.16
N ILE A 122 18.32 29.14 4.19
CA ILE A 122 18.83 27.77 4.14
C ILE A 122 19.54 27.50 2.81
N LEU A 123 18.92 27.88 1.68
CA LEU A 123 19.52 27.74 0.34
C LEU A 123 20.85 28.48 0.22
N LYS A 124 20.93 29.74 0.69
CA LYS A 124 22.17 30.54 0.71
C LYS A 124 23.25 29.90 1.56
N TYR A 125 22.90 29.41 2.75
CA TYR A 125 23.85 28.80 3.67
C TYR A 125 24.47 27.52 3.10
N LEU A 126 23.65 26.65 2.50
CA LEU A 126 24.11 25.43 1.83
C LEU A 126 25.12 25.74 0.73
N LEU A 127 24.85 26.77 -0.08
CA LEU A 127 25.70 27.14 -1.22
C LEU A 127 27.04 27.77 -0.84
N ILE A 128 27.10 28.45 0.31
CA ILE A 128 28.32 29.11 0.78
C ILE A 128 29.19 28.13 1.58
N ASN A 129 28.58 27.37 2.50
CA ASN A 129 29.33 26.61 3.51
C ASN A 129 29.55 25.13 3.16
N HIS A 130 28.81 24.57 2.20
CA HIS A 130 28.92 23.17 1.80
C HIS A 130 29.25 23.03 0.30
N PRO A 131 30.43 23.48 -0.17
CA PRO A 131 30.80 23.45 -1.59
C PRO A 131 30.97 22.03 -2.18
N ALA A 132 31.04 21.01 -1.31
CA ALA A 132 31.04 19.59 -1.65
C ALA A 132 29.64 18.95 -1.72
N ALA A 133 28.58 19.68 -1.34
CA ALA A 133 27.20 19.22 -1.51
C ALA A 133 26.86 19.03 -3.00
N PRO A 134 25.94 18.11 -3.34
CA PRO A 134 25.53 17.89 -4.71
C PRO A 134 24.78 19.10 -5.28
N ASN A 135 24.73 19.16 -6.61
CA ASN A 135 24.16 20.30 -7.32
C ASN A 135 22.65 20.47 -7.00
N ILE A 136 22.20 21.72 -6.82
CA ILE A 136 20.79 22.08 -6.56
C ILE A 136 19.82 21.36 -7.51
N GLY A 137 20.22 21.25 -8.79
CA GLY A 137 19.46 20.59 -9.85
C GLY A 137 18.14 21.30 -10.20
N LYS A 138 17.33 20.64 -11.03
CA LYS A 138 15.99 21.12 -11.39
C LYS A 138 14.96 20.99 -10.27
N GLN A 139 15.23 20.15 -9.27
CA GLN A 139 14.26 19.79 -8.24
C GLN A 139 13.87 20.98 -7.35
N ALA A 140 14.80 21.85 -6.98
CA ALA A 140 14.51 23.05 -6.21
C ALA A 140 13.57 24.02 -6.96
N VAL A 141 13.77 24.19 -8.27
CA VAL A 141 12.91 25.01 -9.13
C VAL A 141 11.49 24.43 -9.19
N ILE A 142 11.38 23.12 -9.49
CA ILE A 142 10.09 22.41 -9.55
C ILE A 142 9.36 22.46 -8.20
N SER A 143 10.08 22.31 -7.08
CA SER A 143 9.51 22.45 -5.73
C SER A 143 9.01 23.87 -5.44
N ALA A 144 9.80 24.91 -5.74
CA ALA A 144 9.37 26.29 -5.56
C ALA A 144 8.11 26.60 -6.38
N CYS A 145 8.05 26.13 -7.62
CA CYS A 145 6.85 26.22 -8.46
C CYS A 145 5.67 25.44 -7.87
N LYS A 146 5.86 24.20 -7.43
CA LYS A 146 4.80 23.33 -6.88
C LYS A 146 4.11 23.93 -5.64
N PHE A 147 4.85 24.65 -4.81
CA PHE A 147 4.36 25.24 -3.56
C PHE A 147 4.19 26.77 -3.63
N ASN A 148 4.20 27.36 -4.84
CA ASN A 148 4.07 28.81 -5.10
C ASN A 148 5.05 29.71 -4.29
N GLN A 149 6.29 29.27 -4.11
CA GLN A 149 7.31 30.00 -3.36
C GLN A 149 8.09 30.98 -4.26
N LEU A 150 7.45 32.10 -4.62
CA LEU A 150 7.97 33.09 -5.56
C LEU A 150 9.39 33.58 -5.21
N GLU A 151 9.65 33.91 -3.94
CA GLU A 151 10.94 34.46 -3.53
C GLU A 151 12.07 33.41 -3.59
N SER A 152 11.76 32.13 -3.34
CA SER A 152 12.72 31.03 -3.58
C SER A 152 13.02 30.89 -5.06
N LEU A 153 12.02 31.01 -5.92
CA LEU A 153 12.18 30.94 -7.38
C LEU A 153 13.04 32.10 -7.92
N LYS A 154 12.78 33.34 -7.46
CA LYS A 154 13.59 34.53 -7.77
C LYS A 154 15.04 34.37 -7.33
N PHE A 155 15.27 33.83 -6.13
CA PHE A 155 16.62 33.57 -5.64
C PHE A 155 17.36 32.55 -6.54
N LEU A 156 16.68 31.46 -6.92
CA LEU A 156 17.25 30.42 -7.79
C LEU A 156 17.57 30.97 -9.20
N ASP A 157 16.70 31.78 -9.78
CA ASP A 157 16.93 32.45 -11.08
C ASP A 157 18.12 33.43 -11.03
N HIS A 158 18.16 34.30 -10.01
CA HIS A 158 19.29 35.22 -9.86
C HIS A 158 20.62 34.48 -9.61
N TYR A 159 20.59 33.38 -8.86
CA TYR A 159 21.76 32.54 -8.62
C TYR A 159 22.24 31.86 -9.91
N GLU A 160 21.32 31.32 -10.73
CA GLU A 160 21.63 30.75 -12.04
C GLU A 160 22.27 31.79 -12.97
N LYS A 161 21.62 32.94 -13.17
CA LYS A 161 22.10 34.03 -14.03
C LYS A 161 23.48 34.53 -13.59
N LYS A 162 23.67 34.82 -12.30
CA LYS A 162 24.97 35.19 -11.75
C LYS A 162 26.04 34.12 -11.99
N LYS A 163 25.69 32.83 -11.88
CA LYS A 163 26.62 31.73 -12.17
C LYS A 163 26.83 31.44 -13.65
N LEU A 164 26.04 32.01 -14.56
CA LEU A 164 26.35 32.06 -15.99
C LEU A 164 27.25 33.27 -16.30
N ASP A 165 26.99 34.43 -15.68
CA ASP A 165 27.75 35.68 -15.87
C ASP A 165 29.19 35.60 -15.33
N GLU A 166 29.41 34.94 -14.18
CA GLU A 166 30.74 34.73 -13.57
C GLU A 166 31.66 33.79 -14.40
N LEU A 167 31.19 33.30 -15.56
CA LEU A 167 31.50 31.93 -15.97
C LEU A 167 31.64 31.72 -17.48
N SER A 168 32.66 32.34 -18.06
CA SER A 168 33.28 31.88 -19.31
C SER A 168 34.35 30.78 -19.10
N MET A 169 34.55 30.28 -17.86
CA MET A 169 35.74 29.46 -17.53
C MET A 169 35.63 28.39 -16.39
N PHE A 170 34.44 27.91 -15.99
CA PHE A 170 34.25 26.84 -14.97
C PHE A 170 33.29 25.73 -15.45
N PRO A 171 33.11 24.61 -14.69
CA PRO A 171 32.20 23.53 -15.07
C PRO A 171 30.70 23.88 -14.98
N ILE A 172 29.97 23.61 -16.06
CA ILE A 172 28.51 23.82 -16.24
C ILE A 172 27.65 23.01 -15.24
N GLU A 173 28.25 22.03 -14.55
CA GLU A 173 27.57 21.04 -13.73
C GLU A 173 26.94 21.62 -12.45
N LYS A 174 27.49 22.69 -11.88
CA LYS A 174 27.01 23.30 -10.61
C LYS A 174 25.87 24.33 -10.78
N ILE A 175 25.38 24.54 -12.00
CA ILE A 175 24.37 25.56 -12.32
C ILE A 175 22.96 25.00 -12.08
N VAL A 176 22.06 25.80 -11.48
CA VAL A 176 20.62 25.47 -11.35
C VAL A 176 20.05 25.35 -12.76
N ARG A 177 19.19 24.35 -13.03
CA ARG A 177 18.62 24.19 -14.38
C ARG A 177 17.11 24.39 -14.35
N PHE A 178 16.65 25.50 -14.93
CA PHE A 178 15.24 25.67 -15.27
C PHE A 178 14.91 24.84 -16.51
N ASN A 179 13.65 24.41 -16.63
CA ASN A 179 13.15 23.64 -17.76
C ASN A 179 11.63 23.80 -17.88
N VAL A 180 11.07 23.24 -18.96
CA VAL A 180 9.62 23.24 -19.25
C VAL A 180 8.77 22.64 -18.12
N GLU A 181 9.32 21.71 -17.33
CA GLU A 181 8.61 21.07 -16.21
C GLU A 181 8.31 22.05 -15.07
N ALA A 182 9.11 23.11 -14.88
CA ALA A 182 8.87 24.13 -13.87
C ALA A 182 7.57 24.90 -14.14
N MET A 183 7.35 25.31 -15.39
CA MET A 183 6.13 26.01 -15.79
C MET A 183 4.92 25.06 -15.83
N ASP A 184 5.09 23.83 -16.34
CA ASP A 184 4.03 22.79 -16.27
C ASP A 184 3.59 22.50 -14.82
N MET A 185 4.54 22.43 -13.87
CA MET A 185 4.25 22.24 -12.45
C MET A 185 3.57 23.46 -11.81
N ALA A 186 4.00 24.67 -12.17
CA ALA A 186 3.37 25.90 -11.68
C ALA A 186 1.89 25.99 -12.11
N VAL A 187 1.58 25.63 -13.36
CA VAL A 187 0.19 25.55 -13.84
C VAL A 187 -0.59 24.46 -13.10
N LYS A 188 -0.01 23.25 -12.96
CA LYS A 188 -0.65 22.10 -12.28
C LYS A 188 -1.00 22.37 -10.82
N SER A 189 -0.17 23.12 -10.10
CA SER A 189 -0.37 23.46 -8.68
C SER A 189 -1.23 24.70 -8.47
N GLY A 190 -1.56 25.44 -9.54
CA GLY A 190 -2.23 26.74 -9.42
C GLY A 190 -1.31 27.85 -8.88
N ALA A 191 0.01 27.68 -8.97
CA ALA A 191 1.02 28.62 -8.49
C ALA A 191 1.16 29.83 -9.44
N THR A 192 0.16 30.73 -9.37
CA THR A 192 0.01 31.88 -10.27
C THR A 192 1.19 32.85 -10.23
N GLU A 193 1.79 33.07 -9.07
CA GLU A 193 2.93 33.99 -8.91
C GLU A 193 4.19 33.43 -9.57
N CYS A 194 4.53 32.18 -9.26
CA CYS A 194 5.64 31.48 -9.91
C CYS A 194 5.43 31.39 -11.43
N PHE A 195 4.22 31.08 -11.89
CA PHE A 195 3.86 31.01 -13.31
C PHE A 195 4.07 32.35 -14.04
N ASN A 196 3.57 33.46 -13.47
CA ASN A 196 3.75 34.79 -14.05
C ASN A 196 5.24 35.16 -14.13
N TYR A 197 5.98 34.93 -13.04
CA TYR A 197 7.41 35.23 -12.98
C TYR A 197 8.22 34.45 -14.04
N LEU A 198 7.94 33.14 -14.21
CA LEU A 198 8.57 32.32 -15.24
C LEU A 198 8.31 32.84 -16.66
N MET A 199 7.06 33.19 -16.99
CA MET A 199 6.73 33.72 -18.33
C MET A 199 7.38 35.07 -18.63
N GLU A 200 7.59 35.91 -17.61
CA GLU A 200 8.13 37.26 -17.78
C GLU A 200 9.68 37.27 -17.79
N ASN A 201 10.34 36.29 -17.16
CA ASN A 201 11.78 36.34 -16.88
C ASN A 201 12.60 35.16 -17.43
N ARG A 202 11.96 34.12 -17.99
CA ARG A 202 12.59 32.89 -18.51
C ARG A 202 12.03 32.52 -19.90
N SER A 203 12.79 31.75 -20.68
CA SER A 203 12.51 31.49 -22.11
C SER A 203 12.40 30.00 -22.47
N GLU A 204 12.60 29.11 -21.51
CA GLU A 204 12.51 27.65 -21.64
C GLU A 204 11.09 27.19 -22.02
N GLY A 205 10.08 27.98 -21.64
CA GLY A 205 8.67 27.74 -21.97
C GLY A 205 8.02 26.62 -21.15
N CYS A 206 7.05 25.95 -21.78
CA CYS A 206 6.24 24.88 -21.20
C CYS A 206 5.87 23.85 -22.26
N THR A 207 5.28 22.72 -21.86
CA THR A 207 4.79 21.69 -22.78
C THR A 207 3.27 21.74 -22.96
N HIS A 208 2.74 20.91 -23.85
CA HIS A 208 1.30 20.66 -23.99
C HIS A 208 0.61 20.33 -22.64
N ARG A 209 1.34 19.75 -21.68
CA ARG A 209 0.83 19.45 -20.33
C ARG A 209 0.37 20.69 -19.57
N SER A 210 0.94 21.87 -19.83
CA SER A 210 0.43 23.12 -19.25
C SER A 210 -1.01 23.41 -19.69
N ILE A 211 -1.38 23.16 -20.95
CA ILE A 211 -2.77 23.31 -21.39
C ILE A 211 -3.65 22.23 -20.78
N ASP A 212 -3.18 20.99 -20.69
CA ASP A 212 -3.91 19.89 -20.05
C ASP A 212 -4.23 20.22 -18.60
N HIS A 213 -3.23 20.60 -17.81
CA HIS A 213 -3.42 20.94 -16.40
C HIS A 213 -4.29 22.20 -16.22
N ALA A 214 -4.14 23.23 -17.07
CA ALA A 214 -5.05 24.38 -17.04
C ALA A 214 -6.50 23.98 -17.38
N ALA A 215 -6.70 22.99 -18.25
CA ALA A 215 -8.02 22.46 -18.59
C ALA A 215 -8.61 21.57 -17.47
N GLU A 216 -7.79 20.71 -16.86
CA GLU A 216 -8.14 19.86 -15.71
C GLU A 216 -8.60 20.67 -14.49
N ILE A 217 -8.05 21.88 -14.31
CA ILE A 217 -8.44 22.86 -13.27
C ILE A 217 -9.65 23.72 -13.70
N GLY A 218 -9.96 23.76 -15.00
CA GLY A 218 -11.04 24.58 -15.55
C GLY A 218 -10.71 26.06 -15.76
N SER A 219 -9.42 26.40 -15.88
CA SER A 219 -8.94 27.78 -15.91
C SER A 219 -8.75 28.34 -17.32
N VAL A 220 -9.85 28.83 -17.91
CA VAL A 220 -9.83 29.53 -19.22
C VAL A 220 -8.85 30.70 -19.26
N SER A 221 -8.63 31.39 -18.14
CA SER A 221 -7.67 32.50 -18.05
C SER A 221 -6.22 32.03 -18.19
N LEU A 222 -5.85 30.91 -17.57
CA LEU A 222 -4.52 30.31 -17.75
C LEU A 222 -4.33 29.79 -19.19
N ILE A 223 -5.34 29.12 -19.77
CA ILE A 223 -5.27 28.66 -21.16
C ILE A 223 -5.05 29.84 -22.12
N LYS A 224 -5.78 30.95 -21.93
CA LYS A 224 -5.57 32.19 -22.71
C LYS A 224 -4.15 32.75 -22.57
N LYS A 225 -3.62 32.83 -21.35
CA LYS A 225 -2.28 33.40 -21.07
C LYS A 225 -1.13 32.50 -21.56
N LEU A 226 -1.32 31.18 -21.53
CA LEU A 226 -0.41 30.21 -22.17
C LEU A 226 -0.43 30.37 -23.70
N ARG A 227 -1.62 30.38 -24.30
CA ARG A 227 -1.81 30.48 -25.77
C ARG A 227 -1.35 31.81 -26.37
N SER A 228 -1.34 32.92 -25.62
CA SER A 228 -0.84 34.21 -26.12
C SER A 228 0.68 34.22 -26.28
N ASN A 229 1.40 33.47 -25.44
CA ASN A 229 2.86 33.41 -25.44
C ASN A 229 3.39 32.19 -26.22
N TYR A 230 2.61 31.11 -26.27
CA TYR A 230 2.94 29.86 -26.96
C TYR A 230 1.76 29.41 -27.85
N PRO A 231 1.60 30.00 -29.06
CA PRO A 231 0.42 29.80 -29.92
C PRO A 231 0.25 28.40 -30.52
N ASP A 232 1.26 27.53 -30.42
CA ASP A 232 1.20 26.14 -30.90
C ASP A 232 0.79 25.13 -29.82
N LEU A 233 0.61 25.57 -28.57
CA LEU A 233 0.17 24.67 -27.50
C LEU A 233 -1.28 24.23 -27.71
N CYS A 234 -1.48 22.93 -27.59
CA CYS A 234 -2.75 22.24 -27.75
C CYS A 234 -3.06 21.36 -26.52
N CYS A 235 -4.34 21.21 -26.21
CA CYS A 235 -4.87 20.32 -25.19
C CYS A 235 -4.90 18.88 -25.72
N SER A 236 -4.38 17.93 -24.97
CA SER A 236 -4.49 16.51 -25.29
C SER A 236 -5.91 16.00 -25.12
N THR A 237 -6.15 14.83 -25.69
CA THR A 237 -7.42 14.11 -25.59
C THR A 237 -7.74 13.75 -24.13
N GLN A 238 -6.72 13.42 -23.35
CA GLN A 238 -6.82 13.11 -21.94
C GLN A 238 -7.24 14.36 -21.14
N GLY A 239 -6.51 15.47 -21.26
CA GLY A 239 -6.80 16.72 -20.54
C GLY A 239 -8.21 17.24 -20.84
N PHE A 240 -8.62 17.20 -22.12
CA PHE A 240 -9.99 17.53 -22.53
C PHE A 240 -11.04 16.61 -21.90
N SER A 241 -10.77 15.30 -21.84
CA SER A 241 -11.70 14.31 -21.25
C SER A 241 -11.85 14.48 -19.73
N VAL A 242 -10.77 14.83 -19.02
CA VAL A 242 -10.77 15.07 -17.57
C VAL A 242 -11.44 16.41 -17.24
N ALA A 243 -11.24 17.46 -18.05
CA ALA A 243 -11.97 18.72 -17.91
C ALA A 243 -13.50 18.52 -18.02
N ALA A 244 -13.94 17.60 -18.88
CA ALA A 244 -15.35 17.22 -19.02
C ALA A 244 -15.88 16.43 -17.82
N GLU A 245 -15.08 15.48 -17.28
CA GLU A 245 -15.37 14.70 -16.07
C GLU A 245 -15.50 15.60 -14.82
N ASN A 246 -14.59 16.55 -14.67
CA ASN A 246 -14.54 17.48 -13.54
C ASN A 246 -15.71 18.48 -13.53
N GLY A 247 -16.27 18.83 -14.70
CA GLY A 247 -17.42 19.73 -14.81
C GLY A 247 -17.10 21.11 -15.37
N HIS A 248 -15.98 21.30 -16.07
CA HIS A 248 -15.52 22.61 -16.53
C HIS A 248 -16.10 23.02 -17.89
N LEU A 249 -17.43 23.24 -17.95
CA LEU A 249 -18.17 23.56 -19.18
C LEU A 249 -17.57 24.72 -20.00
N GLU A 250 -17.26 25.85 -19.36
CA GLU A 250 -16.71 27.03 -20.06
C GLU A 250 -15.29 26.78 -20.61
N THR A 251 -14.53 25.87 -19.99
CA THR A 251 -13.24 25.40 -20.52
C THR A 251 -13.44 24.51 -21.73
N ILE A 252 -14.40 23.57 -21.68
CA ILE A 252 -14.74 22.70 -22.80
C ILE A 252 -15.19 23.51 -24.03
N LYS A 253 -16.06 24.51 -23.84
CA LYS A 253 -16.44 25.47 -24.88
C LYS A 253 -15.21 26.17 -25.47
N TYR A 254 -14.43 26.84 -24.61
CA TYR A 254 -13.27 27.62 -25.04
C TYR A 254 -12.26 26.78 -25.84
N LEU A 255 -11.97 25.55 -25.40
CA LEU A 255 -11.05 24.63 -26.08
C LEU A 255 -11.54 24.20 -27.47
N LEU A 256 -12.85 24.01 -27.65
CA LEU A 256 -13.44 23.62 -28.93
C LEU A 256 -13.59 24.82 -29.88
N ASP A 257 -14.12 25.94 -29.40
CA ASP A 257 -14.32 27.17 -30.19
C ASP A 257 -12.99 27.69 -30.79
N ASN A 258 -11.90 27.55 -30.04
CA ASN A 258 -10.55 27.98 -30.45
C ASN A 258 -9.72 26.85 -31.09
N ARG A 259 -10.31 25.66 -31.32
CA ARG A 259 -9.66 24.47 -31.93
C ARG A 259 -8.35 24.05 -31.25
N ILE A 260 -8.29 24.13 -29.92
CA ILE A 260 -7.10 23.85 -29.12
C ILE A 260 -6.89 22.35 -28.88
N VAL A 261 -7.91 21.50 -29.07
CA VAL A 261 -7.84 20.05 -28.80
C VAL A 261 -7.09 19.29 -29.90
N GLN A 262 -6.09 18.49 -29.52
CA GLN A 262 -5.34 17.60 -30.42
C GLN A 262 -6.21 16.42 -30.91
N GLY A 263 -6.13 16.15 -32.21
CA GLY A 263 -6.82 15.01 -32.85
C GLY A 263 -8.34 15.19 -32.95
N GLN A 264 -8.84 15.43 -34.15
CA GLN A 264 -10.28 15.48 -34.43
C GLN A 264 -10.82 14.05 -34.62
N GLY A 265 -11.89 13.66 -33.90
CA GLY A 265 -12.55 12.37 -34.07
C GLY A 265 -12.67 11.53 -32.79
N TYR A 266 -12.27 10.25 -32.88
CA TYR A 266 -12.52 9.19 -31.86
C TYR A 266 -12.11 9.57 -30.43
N SER A 267 -11.08 10.40 -30.30
CA SER A 267 -10.59 11.00 -29.05
C SER A 267 -11.66 11.75 -28.26
N GLN A 268 -12.49 12.55 -28.95
CA GLN A 268 -13.47 13.43 -28.32
C GLN A 268 -14.72 12.66 -27.82
N SER A 269 -14.93 11.42 -28.29
CA SER A 269 -15.99 10.54 -27.78
C SER A 269 -15.76 10.12 -26.32
N GLN A 270 -14.50 10.07 -25.86
CA GLN A 270 -14.19 9.77 -24.45
C GLN A 270 -14.69 10.89 -23.51
N ALA A 271 -14.63 12.16 -23.95
CA ALA A 271 -15.17 13.28 -23.19
C ALA A 271 -16.70 13.19 -23.07
N VAL A 272 -17.40 12.75 -24.12
CA VAL A 272 -18.85 12.47 -24.08
C VAL A 272 -19.16 11.41 -23.01
N THR A 273 -18.49 10.26 -23.06
CA THR A 273 -18.63 9.17 -22.07
C THR A 273 -18.34 9.62 -20.63
N LYS A 274 -17.28 10.42 -20.43
CA LYS A 274 -16.91 10.94 -19.11
C LYS A 274 -17.82 12.05 -18.59
N SER A 275 -18.48 12.82 -19.46
CA SER A 275 -19.42 13.88 -19.09
C SER A 275 -20.80 13.40 -18.62
N THR A 276 -21.04 12.09 -18.51
CA THR A 276 -22.36 11.54 -18.15
C THR A 276 -22.83 11.84 -16.72
N ASN A 277 -21.89 12.17 -15.82
CA ASN A 277 -22.17 12.74 -14.49
C ASN A 277 -22.32 14.27 -14.51
N ARG A 278 -22.14 14.93 -15.68
CA ARG A 278 -22.19 16.39 -15.91
C ARG A 278 -23.12 16.70 -17.09
N LEU A 279 -24.41 16.48 -16.92
CA LEU A 279 -25.43 16.62 -17.98
C LEU A 279 -25.33 17.90 -18.84
N PRO A 280 -25.00 19.11 -18.31
CA PRO A 280 -24.80 20.30 -19.15
C PRO A 280 -23.65 20.16 -20.17
N ILE A 281 -22.56 19.49 -19.80
CA ILE A 281 -21.42 19.21 -20.70
C ILE A 281 -21.79 18.14 -21.71
N PHE A 282 -22.47 17.07 -21.27
CA PHE A 282 -22.95 16.05 -22.21
C PHE A 282 -23.85 16.66 -23.30
N LYS A 283 -24.80 17.51 -22.90
CA LYS A 283 -25.66 18.26 -23.83
C LYS A 283 -24.82 19.14 -24.76
N TYR A 284 -23.96 20.00 -24.24
CA TYR A 284 -23.11 20.86 -25.08
C TYR A 284 -22.29 20.05 -26.11
N LEU A 285 -21.62 18.96 -25.67
CA LEU A 285 -20.80 18.12 -26.54
C LEU A 285 -21.63 17.46 -27.65
N VAL A 286 -22.77 16.85 -27.32
CA VAL A 286 -23.59 16.06 -28.26
C VAL A 286 -24.51 16.94 -29.12
N GLU A 287 -24.99 18.06 -28.59
CA GLU A 287 -25.99 18.92 -29.23
C GLU A 287 -25.37 20.07 -30.02
N GLU A 288 -24.46 20.84 -29.40
CA GLU A 288 -23.87 22.04 -29.99
C GLU A 288 -22.57 21.71 -30.72
N ALA A 289 -21.62 21.05 -30.04
CA ALA A 289 -20.33 20.65 -30.62
C ALA A 289 -20.42 19.40 -31.53
N ARG A 290 -21.60 18.78 -31.64
CA ARG A 290 -21.92 17.63 -32.52
C ARG A 290 -20.94 16.45 -32.41
N GLN A 291 -20.42 16.21 -31.21
CA GLN A 291 -19.47 15.14 -30.93
C GLN A 291 -20.13 13.76 -31.07
N PRO A 292 -19.41 12.75 -31.57
CA PRO A 292 -19.99 11.45 -31.88
C PRO A 292 -20.34 10.69 -30.61
N PHE A 293 -21.64 10.40 -30.45
CA PHE A 293 -22.17 9.57 -29.38
C PHE A 293 -22.69 8.24 -29.93
N HIS A 294 -21.86 7.20 -29.87
CA HIS A 294 -22.12 5.93 -30.57
C HIS A 294 -22.97 4.92 -29.80
N ILE A 295 -22.76 4.78 -28.49
CA ILE A 295 -23.39 3.74 -27.66
C ILE A 295 -23.44 4.15 -26.18
N VAL A 296 -24.48 3.72 -25.45
CA VAL A 296 -24.50 3.80 -23.98
C VAL A 296 -23.73 2.59 -23.43
N THR A 297 -22.63 2.81 -22.71
CA THR A 297 -21.86 1.73 -22.06
C THR A 297 -22.26 1.54 -20.60
N ALA A 298 -21.89 0.40 -20.00
CA ALA A 298 -22.18 0.15 -18.58
C ALA A 298 -21.43 1.14 -17.67
N GLU A 299 -20.21 1.54 -18.04
CA GLU A 299 -19.42 2.54 -17.30
C GLU A 299 -20.12 3.90 -17.21
N MET A 300 -20.75 4.36 -18.31
CA MET A 300 -21.54 5.60 -18.30
C MET A 300 -22.63 5.55 -17.24
N ILE A 301 -23.34 4.41 -17.15
CA ILE A 301 -24.46 4.23 -16.23
C ILE A 301 -24.02 4.03 -14.78
N ILE A 302 -22.84 3.46 -14.56
CA ILE A 302 -22.23 3.38 -13.22
C ILE A 302 -21.87 4.78 -12.69
N ARG A 303 -21.49 5.70 -13.57
CA ARG A 303 -21.05 7.06 -13.21
C ARG A 303 -22.16 8.11 -13.22
N CYS A 304 -23.24 7.93 -14.00
CA CYS A 304 -24.23 8.97 -14.24
C CYS A 304 -25.22 9.18 -13.08
N GLN A 305 -25.93 10.30 -13.14
CA GLN A 305 -27.10 10.57 -12.30
C GLN A 305 -28.39 10.14 -13.05
N LEU A 306 -29.55 10.12 -12.39
CA LEU A 306 -30.81 9.64 -13.01
C LEU A 306 -31.23 10.54 -14.18
N GLU A 307 -30.99 11.84 -14.03
CA GLU A 307 -31.24 12.93 -14.96
C GLU A 307 -30.60 12.67 -16.34
N PHE A 308 -29.51 11.91 -16.40
CA PHE A 308 -28.88 11.48 -17.65
C PHE A 308 -29.74 10.46 -18.40
N LEU A 309 -30.23 9.43 -17.71
CA LEU A 309 -31.16 8.46 -18.27
C LEU A 309 -32.47 9.14 -18.67
N GLU A 310 -32.99 10.03 -17.82
CA GLU A 310 -34.20 10.80 -18.12
C GLU A 310 -34.04 11.65 -19.39
N TYR A 311 -32.91 12.34 -19.55
CA TYR A 311 -32.61 13.10 -20.75
C TYR A 311 -32.50 12.20 -22.00
N LEU A 312 -31.86 11.03 -21.91
CA LEU A 312 -31.79 10.09 -23.03
C LEU A 312 -33.19 9.62 -23.46
N PHE A 313 -34.01 9.15 -22.51
CA PHE A 313 -35.35 8.63 -22.82
C PHE A 313 -36.35 9.73 -23.22
N SER A 314 -36.22 10.95 -22.70
CA SER A 314 -36.99 12.11 -23.18
C SER A 314 -36.65 12.47 -24.64
N ASN A 315 -35.41 12.22 -25.08
CA ASN A 315 -34.94 12.46 -26.44
C ASN A 315 -34.83 11.15 -27.26
N LYS A 316 -35.74 10.20 -27.02
CA LYS A 316 -35.73 8.85 -27.60
C LYS A 316 -35.63 8.80 -29.13
N ASP A 317 -36.13 9.81 -29.84
CA ASP A 317 -36.13 9.83 -31.31
C ASP A 317 -34.74 10.17 -31.85
N ARG A 318 -33.98 11.02 -31.13
CA ARG A 318 -32.57 11.32 -31.38
C ARG A 318 -31.65 10.16 -31.00
N PHE A 319 -31.88 9.56 -29.84
CA PHE A 319 -31.02 8.51 -29.28
C PHE A 319 -31.52 7.08 -29.51
N LYS A 320 -32.42 6.88 -30.49
CA LYS A 320 -33.12 5.60 -30.73
C LYS A 320 -32.18 4.41 -30.83
N ASN A 321 -31.08 4.59 -31.58
CA ASN A 321 -30.09 3.54 -31.83
C ASN A 321 -29.26 3.28 -30.56
N GLN A 322 -28.78 4.32 -29.89
CA GLN A 322 -27.97 4.26 -28.68
C GLN A 322 -28.74 3.62 -27.51
N ILE A 323 -30.04 3.93 -27.36
CA ILE A 323 -30.93 3.31 -26.38
C ILE A 323 -31.18 1.83 -26.71
N HIS A 324 -31.32 1.48 -27.99
CA HIS A 324 -31.56 0.10 -28.40
C HIS A 324 -30.31 -0.78 -28.21
N THR A 325 -29.15 -0.39 -28.76
CA THR A 325 -27.89 -1.13 -28.63
C THR A 325 -27.32 -1.07 -27.21
N GLY A 326 -27.58 0.01 -26.48
CA GLY A 326 -27.16 0.19 -25.10
C GLY A 326 -28.07 -0.46 -24.05
N MET A 327 -29.22 -1.05 -24.40
CA MET A 327 -30.19 -1.52 -23.41
C MET A 327 -29.61 -2.52 -22.40
N GLN A 328 -28.85 -3.50 -22.90
CA GLN A 328 -28.15 -4.49 -22.08
C GLN A 328 -27.10 -3.84 -21.15
N HIS A 329 -26.36 -2.87 -21.66
CA HIS A 329 -25.38 -2.10 -20.90
C HIS A 329 -26.04 -1.23 -19.81
N MET A 330 -27.22 -0.67 -20.08
CA MET A 330 -27.98 0.11 -19.09
C MET A 330 -28.48 -0.77 -17.94
N VAL A 331 -29.02 -1.95 -18.23
CA VAL A 331 -29.44 -2.91 -17.20
C VAL A 331 -28.23 -3.38 -16.39
N LEU A 332 -27.15 -3.81 -17.04
CA LEU A 332 -25.96 -4.32 -16.36
C LEU A 332 -25.26 -3.23 -15.52
N GLY A 333 -25.13 -2.02 -16.05
CA GLY A 333 -24.55 -0.88 -15.34
C GLY A 333 -25.37 -0.49 -14.10
N ALA A 334 -26.69 -0.45 -14.21
CA ALA A 334 -27.57 -0.17 -13.08
C ALA A 334 -27.51 -1.26 -11.98
N VAL A 335 -27.37 -2.54 -12.36
CA VAL A 335 -27.13 -3.63 -11.40
C VAL A 335 -25.77 -3.47 -10.72
N ILE A 336 -24.69 -3.26 -11.48
CA ILE A 336 -23.33 -3.09 -10.92
C ILE A 336 -23.26 -1.88 -9.97
N ALA A 337 -23.96 -0.78 -10.31
CA ALA A 337 -24.07 0.41 -9.48
C ALA A 337 -25.03 0.27 -8.28
N ASN A 338 -25.72 -0.88 -8.14
CA ASN A 338 -26.72 -1.13 -7.11
C ASN A 338 -27.90 -0.12 -7.11
N ARG A 339 -28.33 0.31 -8.31
CA ARG A 339 -29.34 1.36 -8.54
C ARG A 339 -30.69 0.77 -8.96
N LEU A 340 -31.54 0.46 -7.97
CA LEU A 340 -32.91 -0.01 -8.21
C LEU A 340 -33.77 1.05 -8.91
N ASP A 341 -33.60 2.32 -8.56
CA ASP A 341 -34.27 3.47 -9.18
C ASP A 341 -34.02 3.56 -10.69
N PHE A 342 -32.78 3.29 -11.12
CA PHE A 342 -32.44 3.21 -12.55
C PHE A 342 -33.17 2.05 -13.23
N LEU A 343 -33.19 0.87 -12.61
CA LEU A 343 -33.86 -0.32 -13.15
C LEU A 343 -35.37 -0.12 -13.28
N GLU A 344 -36.01 0.45 -12.26
CA GLU A 344 -37.43 0.80 -12.27
C GLU A 344 -37.75 1.84 -13.35
N TYR A 345 -36.93 2.88 -13.48
CA TYR A 345 -37.08 3.88 -14.53
C TYR A 345 -36.97 3.27 -15.94
N ILE A 346 -35.90 2.51 -16.22
CA ILE A 346 -35.68 1.89 -17.52
C ILE A 346 -36.84 0.95 -17.86
N ASN A 347 -37.29 0.11 -16.92
CA ASN A 347 -38.40 -0.83 -17.13
C ASN A 347 -39.75 -0.12 -17.37
N LYS A 348 -39.97 1.05 -16.75
CA LYS A 348 -41.13 1.91 -17.01
C LYS A 348 -41.12 2.48 -18.43
N GLN A 349 -39.94 2.83 -18.98
CA GLN A 349 -39.80 3.36 -20.33
C GLN A 349 -39.85 2.26 -21.42
N LYS A 350 -39.23 1.11 -21.17
CA LYS A 350 -39.25 -0.07 -22.05
C LYS A 350 -39.25 -1.35 -21.20
N PRO A 351 -40.30 -2.19 -21.26
CA PRO A 351 -40.37 -3.43 -20.49
C PRO A 351 -39.13 -4.32 -20.73
N LEU A 352 -38.40 -4.62 -19.66
CA LEU A 352 -37.09 -5.25 -19.79
C LEU A 352 -37.15 -6.71 -20.25
N LYS A 353 -38.29 -7.40 -20.07
CA LYS A 353 -38.46 -8.85 -20.28
C LYS A 353 -37.87 -9.39 -21.60
N SER A 354 -37.95 -8.64 -22.70
CA SER A 354 -37.41 -9.06 -24.01
C SER A 354 -35.88 -8.97 -24.12
N TYR A 355 -35.21 -8.21 -23.26
CA TYR A 355 -33.76 -7.96 -23.32
C TYR A 355 -32.96 -8.84 -22.35
N LEU A 356 -33.63 -9.50 -21.41
CA LEU A 356 -32.99 -10.22 -20.29
C LEU A 356 -32.60 -11.65 -20.65
N SER A 357 -33.21 -12.24 -21.68
CA SER A 357 -32.92 -13.62 -22.17
C SER A 357 -31.52 -13.79 -22.76
N GLU A 358 -30.85 -12.70 -23.12
CA GLU A 358 -29.50 -12.71 -23.72
C GLU A 358 -28.39 -12.44 -22.68
N LEU A 359 -28.75 -12.06 -21.45
CA LEU A 359 -27.83 -11.60 -20.42
C LEU A 359 -27.42 -12.72 -19.44
N ASN A 360 -26.74 -13.75 -19.94
CA ASN A 360 -26.32 -14.93 -19.16
C ASN A 360 -25.50 -14.61 -17.88
N ILE A 361 -24.78 -13.48 -17.85
CA ILE A 361 -23.98 -13.05 -16.68
C ILE A 361 -24.81 -12.34 -15.60
N LEU A 362 -26.02 -11.88 -15.91
CA LEU A 362 -26.82 -11.01 -15.04
C LEU A 362 -27.18 -11.64 -13.68
N PRO A 363 -27.53 -12.94 -13.55
CA PRO A 363 -27.83 -13.56 -12.25
C PRO A 363 -26.67 -13.41 -11.24
N VAL A 364 -25.43 -13.61 -11.69
CA VAL A 364 -24.25 -13.51 -10.83
C VAL A 364 -23.99 -12.06 -10.42
N HIS A 365 -24.22 -11.10 -11.32
CA HIS A 365 -24.13 -9.67 -10.99
C HIS A 365 -25.25 -9.22 -10.04
N ILE A 366 -26.48 -9.73 -10.16
CA ILE A 366 -27.57 -9.47 -9.21
C ILE A 366 -27.18 -9.97 -7.81
N LEU A 367 -26.68 -11.20 -7.67
CA LEU A 367 -26.24 -11.73 -6.38
C LEU A 367 -25.13 -10.86 -5.75
N ARG A 368 -24.16 -10.39 -6.55
CA ARG A 368 -23.07 -9.51 -6.11
C ARG A 368 -23.52 -8.14 -5.59
N THR A 369 -24.75 -7.70 -5.86
CA THR A 369 -25.28 -6.46 -5.27
C THR A 369 -25.63 -6.62 -3.79
N GLU A 370 -25.83 -7.86 -3.33
CA GLU A 370 -26.45 -8.23 -2.05
C GLU A 370 -27.81 -7.58 -1.80
N ASN A 371 -28.43 -7.01 -2.84
CA ASN A 371 -29.66 -6.23 -2.72
C ASN A 371 -30.87 -7.11 -3.01
N VAL A 372 -31.60 -7.40 -1.94
CA VAL A 372 -32.82 -8.21 -1.96
C VAL A 372 -33.90 -7.57 -2.83
N GLU A 373 -34.01 -6.24 -2.87
CA GLU A 373 -35.03 -5.57 -3.67
C GLU A 373 -34.72 -5.60 -5.17
N ILE A 374 -33.43 -5.52 -5.57
CA ILE A 374 -33.02 -5.80 -6.96
C ILE A 374 -33.30 -7.26 -7.32
N THR A 375 -33.05 -8.20 -6.41
CA THR A 375 -33.38 -9.63 -6.61
C THR A 375 -34.89 -9.82 -6.82
N LYS A 376 -35.72 -9.26 -5.94
CA LYS A 376 -37.20 -9.26 -6.06
C LYS A 376 -37.69 -8.55 -7.32
N PHE A 377 -37.01 -7.50 -7.77
CA PHE A 377 -37.36 -6.77 -9.00
C PHE A 377 -37.21 -7.67 -10.23
N PHE A 378 -36.07 -8.36 -10.38
CA PHE A 378 -35.88 -9.28 -11.51
C PHE A 378 -36.78 -10.51 -11.43
N LEU A 379 -37.04 -11.05 -10.23
CA LEU A 379 -38.01 -12.13 -10.03
C LEU A 379 -39.43 -11.71 -10.46
N ARG A 380 -39.87 -10.48 -10.15
CA ARG A 380 -41.16 -9.95 -10.59
C ARG A 380 -41.26 -9.78 -12.11
N ILE A 381 -40.16 -9.45 -12.80
CA ILE A 381 -40.15 -9.24 -14.27
C ILE A 381 -40.05 -10.56 -15.04
N SER A 382 -39.10 -11.43 -14.66
CA SER A 382 -38.86 -12.70 -15.34
C SER A 382 -38.03 -13.65 -14.46
N PRO A 383 -38.65 -14.59 -13.72
CA PRO A 383 -37.92 -15.57 -12.91
C PRO A 383 -36.93 -16.42 -13.72
N SER A 384 -37.19 -16.63 -15.02
CA SER A 384 -36.36 -17.41 -15.94
C SER A 384 -34.97 -16.82 -16.25
N ILE A 385 -34.67 -15.60 -15.79
CA ILE A 385 -33.32 -15.03 -15.83
C ILE A 385 -32.39 -15.86 -14.96
N PHE A 386 -32.87 -16.30 -13.80
CA PHE A 386 -32.12 -17.17 -12.92
C PHE A 386 -32.19 -18.61 -13.43
N PRO A 387 -31.06 -19.31 -13.62
CA PRO A 387 -31.10 -20.75 -13.86
C PRO A 387 -31.74 -21.45 -12.67
N LYS A 388 -32.50 -22.52 -12.93
CA LYS A 388 -33.16 -23.32 -11.87
C LYS A 388 -32.17 -23.78 -10.79
N VAL A 389 -30.92 -24.04 -11.18
CA VAL A 389 -29.78 -24.34 -10.30
C VAL A 389 -28.67 -23.31 -10.57
N MET A 390 -28.42 -22.43 -9.62
CA MET A 390 -27.28 -21.52 -9.59
C MET A 390 -26.00 -22.32 -9.31
N THR A 391 -25.05 -22.26 -10.25
CA THR A 391 -23.78 -23.02 -10.18
C THR A 391 -22.61 -22.22 -9.63
N SER A 392 -22.65 -20.89 -9.74
CA SER A 392 -21.60 -19.97 -9.26
C SER A 392 -21.79 -19.62 -7.78
N SER A 393 -20.74 -19.74 -6.99
CA SER A 393 -20.65 -19.07 -5.68
C SER A 393 -20.41 -17.57 -5.86
N VAL A 394 -20.93 -16.80 -4.91
CA VAL A 394 -20.71 -15.36 -4.77
C VAL A 394 -20.41 -15.11 -3.29
N ASN A 395 -19.34 -14.38 -3.00
CA ASN A 395 -19.05 -13.99 -1.62
C ASN A 395 -20.00 -12.86 -1.21
N PHE A 396 -20.69 -13.03 -0.09
CA PHE A 396 -21.53 -12.01 0.53
C PHE A 396 -20.78 -11.41 1.73
N SER A 397 -20.85 -10.09 1.87
CA SER A 397 -20.33 -9.34 3.02
C SER A 397 -21.23 -9.43 4.25
N ASP A 398 -22.54 -9.55 4.07
CA ASP A 398 -23.52 -9.67 5.16
C ASP A 398 -24.29 -11.01 5.11
N PRO A 399 -24.08 -11.91 6.08
CA PRO A 399 -24.82 -13.17 6.20
C PRO A 399 -26.35 -13.01 6.24
N LYS A 400 -26.89 -11.89 6.76
CA LYS A 400 -28.34 -11.63 6.79
C LYS A 400 -28.89 -11.34 5.40
N LYS A 401 -28.13 -10.63 4.55
CA LYS A 401 -28.51 -10.40 3.15
C LYS A 401 -28.43 -11.69 2.35
N LEU A 402 -27.40 -12.50 2.56
CA LEU A 402 -27.29 -13.85 1.99
C LEU A 402 -28.52 -14.69 2.35
N TYR A 403 -28.95 -14.70 3.62
CA TYR A 403 -30.19 -15.36 4.03
C TYR A 403 -31.41 -14.88 3.23
N GLN A 404 -31.64 -13.56 3.21
CA GLN A 404 -32.81 -12.97 2.53
C GLN A 404 -32.81 -13.20 1.02
N VAL A 405 -31.66 -13.09 0.34
CA VAL A 405 -31.53 -13.34 -1.11
C VAL A 405 -31.81 -14.82 -1.41
N VAL A 406 -31.21 -15.74 -0.66
CA VAL A 406 -31.39 -17.19 -0.86
C VAL A 406 -32.82 -17.63 -0.58
N THR A 407 -33.45 -17.16 0.50
CA THR A 407 -34.85 -17.51 0.80
C THR A 407 -35.79 -16.97 -0.27
N THR A 408 -35.65 -15.70 -0.67
CA THR A 408 -36.43 -15.09 -1.77
C THR A 408 -36.31 -15.87 -3.08
N LEU A 409 -35.09 -16.27 -3.49
CA LEU A 409 -34.88 -17.10 -4.68
C LEU A 409 -35.53 -18.48 -4.50
N SER A 410 -35.44 -19.05 -3.29
CA SER A 410 -35.97 -20.38 -3.01
C SER A 410 -37.49 -20.48 -3.08
N GLU A 411 -38.22 -19.41 -2.74
CA GLU A 411 -39.68 -19.30 -2.90
C GLU A 411 -40.08 -19.42 -4.37
N HIS A 412 -39.23 -18.95 -5.28
CA HIS A 412 -39.42 -18.98 -6.73
C HIS A 412 -38.90 -20.28 -7.39
N ASN A 413 -38.70 -21.35 -6.60
CA ASN A 413 -38.12 -22.62 -7.02
C ASN A 413 -36.71 -22.55 -7.62
N ILE A 414 -36.01 -21.42 -7.49
CA ILE A 414 -34.58 -21.32 -7.80
C ILE A 414 -33.81 -21.99 -6.66
N THR A 415 -32.72 -22.64 -7.03
CA THR A 415 -31.88 -23.43 -6.13
C THR A 415 -30.40 -23.17 -6.41
N PHE A 416 -29.52 -23.59 -5.51
CA PHE A 416 -28.07 -23.57 -5.68
C PHE A 416 -27.56 -25.00 -5.84
N ASN A 417 -26.43 -25.21 -6.53
CA ASN A 417 -25.84 -26.54 -6.53
C ASN A 417 -25.44 -26.95 -5.08
N PRO A 418 -25.36 -28.25 -4.75
CA PRO A 418 -25.10 -28.68 -3.38
C PRO A 418 -23.80 -28.15 -2.76
N ASN A 419 -22.78 -27.88 -3.58
CA ASN A 419 -21.49 -27.37 -3.12
C ASN A 419 -21.58 -25.90 -2.66
N VAL A 420 -22.19 -25.03 -3.48
CA VAL A 420 -22.45 -23.61 -3.16
C VAL A 420 -23.47 -23.48 -2.03
N ALA A 421 -24.50 -24.32 -2.03
CA ALA A 421 -25.47 -24.41 -0.93
C ALA A 421 -24.78 -24.67 0.41
N ARG A 422 -23.88 -25.68 0.45
CA ARG A 422 -23.10 -26.05 1.64
C ARG A 422 -22.21 -24.90 2.14
N GLU A 423 -21.59 -24.13 1.24
CA GLU A 423 -20.78 -22.95 1.58
C GLU A 423 -21.62 -21.87 2.26
N TYR A 424 -22.79 -21.52 1.71
CA TYR A 424 -23.67 -20.49 2.28
C TYR A 424 -24.31 -20.92 3.60
N VAL A 425 -24.72 -22.18 3.71
CA VAL A 425 -25.30 -22.75 4.92
C VAL A 425 -24.38 -22.56 6.13
N CYS A 426 -23.08 -22.85 5.97
CA CYS A 426 -22.11 -22.77 7.06
C CYS A 426 -21.70 -21.33 7.42
N GLN A 427 -21.95 -20.36 6.54
CA GLN A 427 -21.64 -18.94 6.76
C GLN A 427 -22.72 -18.17 7.54
N VAL A 428 -23.95 -18.70 7.61
CA VAL A 428 -25.12 -17.91 8.04
C VAL A 428 -25.65 -18.35 9.40
N SER A 429 -26.41 -19.45 9.48
CA SER A 429 -27.13 -19.81 10.70
C SER A 429 -27.73 -21.22 10.65
N VAL A 430 -28.28 -21.67 11.78
CA VAL A 430 -29.01 -22.95 11.89
C VAL A 430 -30.29 -22.94 11.04
N GLU A 431 -31.01 -21.83 10.97
CA GLU A 431 -32.23 -21.69 10.16
C GLU A 431 -31.91 -21.84 8.67
N MET A 432 -30.78 -21.29 8.22
CA MET A 432 -30.29 -21.49 6.85
C MET A 432 -30.02 -22.97 6.57
N PHE A 433 -29.35 -23.67 7.49
CA PHE A 433 -29.13 -25.12 7.36
C PHE A 433 -30.45 -25.88 7.20
N GLN A 434 -31.41 -25.66 8.11
CA GLN A 434 -32.71 -26.34 8.12
C GLN A 434 -33.52 -26.07 6.83
N HIS A 435 -33.47 -24.83 6.33
CA HIS A 435 -34.13 -24.45 5.08
C HIS A 435 -33.58 -25.23 3.87
N PHE A 436 -32.25 -25.35 3.77
CA PHE A 436 -31.61 -26.15 2.73
C PHE A 436 -31.84 -27.66 2.94
N GLU A 437 -31.71 -28.20 4.15
CA GLU A 437 -31.92 -29.63 4.41
C GLU A 437 -33.33 -30.08 3.96
N LYS A 438 -34.35 -29.31 4.34
CA LYS A 438 -35.75 -29.52 3.94
C LYS A 438 -35.97 -29.48 2.43
N LYS A 439 -35.35 -28.52 1.72
CA LYS A 439 -35.60 -28.30 0.28
C LYS A 439 -34.78 -29.22 -0.62
N TYR A 440 -33.56 -29.59 -0.22
CA TYR A 440 -32.60 -30.30 -1.07
C TYR A 440 -32.45 -31.78 -0.72
N LYS A 441 -32.90 -32.22 0.47
CA LYS A 441 -32.78 -33.60 0.96
C LYS A 441 -31.35 -34.12 0.80
N PHE A 442 -30.39 -33.49 1.48
CA PHE A 442 -28.97 -33.80 1.36
C PHE A 442 -28.71 -35.31 1.41
N SER A 443 -28.08 -35.83 0.35
CA SER A 443 -28.04 -37.27 0.06
C SER A 443 -27.22 -38.11 1.04
N SER A 444 -26.43 -37.49 1.91
CA SER A 444 -25.73 -38.13 3.02
C SER A 444 -25.46 -37.16 4.17
N ARG A 445 -25.58 -37.64 5.41
CA ARG A 445 -25.09 -36.95 6.61
C ARG A 445 -23.57 -37.16 6.71
N GLY A 446 -22.79 -36.34 6.01
CA GLY A 446 -21.33 -36.37 6.08
C GLY A 446 -20.77 -35.43 7.14
N SER A 447 -19.54 -35.68 7.61
CA SER A 447 -18.86 -34.82 8.60
C SER A 447 -18.58 -33.43 8.06
N HIS A 448 -18.43 -33.32 6.73
CA HIS A 448 -18.07 -32.09 6.02
C HIS A 448 -18.96 -30.87 6.30
N TYR A 449 -20.18 -31.05 6.81
CA TYR A 449 -21.02 -29.94 7.28
C TYR A 449 -20.53 -29.37 8.62
N ILE A 450 -20.16 -30.24 9.55
CA ILE A 450 -19.60 -29.86 10.85
C ILE A 450 -18.18 -29.31 10.66
N ASP A 451 -17.37 -29.98 9.84
CA ASP A 451 -16.02 -29.54 9.47
C ASP A 451 -16.04 -28.10 8.90
N LEU A 452 -16.97 -27.80 7.98
CA LEU A 452 -17.09 -26.47 7.39
C LEU A 452 -17.71 -25.44 8.34
N ALA A 453 -18.69 -25.82 9.17
CA ALA A 453 -19.23 -24.95 10.21
C ALA A 453 -18.16 -24.56 11.24
N ALA A 454 -17.30 -25.50 11.62
CA ALA A 454 -16.15 -25.27 12.49
C ALA A 454 -15.11 -24.35 11.84
N THR A 455 -14.82 -24.54 10.53
CA THR A 455 -13.95 -23.65 9.74
C THR A 455 -14.48 -22.21 9.63
N LYS A 456 -15.79 -21.99 9.84
CA LYS A 456 -16.45 -20.67 9.80
C LYS A 456 -16.82 -20.12 11.17
N GLY A 457 -16.53 -20.85 12.24
CA GLY A 457 -16.77 -20.41 13.62
C GLY A 457 -18.23 -20.46 14.06
N ASN A 458 -19.08 -21.15 13.30
CA ASN A 458 -20.51 -21.24 13.59
C ASN A 458 -20.77 -22.30 14.67
N LEU A 459 -20.52 -21.94 15.93
CA LEU A 459 -20.66 -22.82 17.09
C LEU A 459 -22.08 -23.35 17.26
N GLU A 460 -23.10 -22.53 16.98
CA GLU A 460 -24.51 -22.92 17.10
C GLU A 460 -24.84 -24.02 16.08
N LEU A 461 -24.39 -23.87 14.83
CA LEU A 461 -24.52 -24.92 13.82
C LEU A 461 -23.70 -26.17 14.17
N CYS A 462 -22.50 -26.02 14.71
CA CYS A 462 -21.70 -27.16 15.19
C CYS A 462 -22.44 -27.99 16.25
N ARG A 463 -23.06 -27.32 17.24
CA ARG A 463 -23.88 -27.95 18.29
C ARG A 463 -25.10 -28.64 17.69
N TYR A 464 -25.87 -27.91 16.89
CA TYR A 464 -27.09 -28.43 16.26
C TYR A 464 -26.81 -29.70 15.44
N LEU A 465 -25.78 -29.67 14.58
CA LEU A 465 -25.46 -30.82 13.74
C LEU A 465 -25.03 -32.04 14.56
N TYR A 466 -24.23 -31.85 15.61
CA TYR A 466 -23.85 -32.93 16.52
C TYR A 466 -25.07 -33.52 17.24
N GLU A 467 -25.95 -32.68 17.77
CA GLU A 467 -27.21 -33.09 18.42
C GLU A 467 -28.18 -33.81 17.47
N GLN A 468 -28.21 -33.44 16.19
CA GLN A 468 -28.97 -34.15 15.15
C GLN A 468 -28.32 -35.47 14.69
N GLY A 469 -27.14 -35.83 15.22
CA GLY A 469 -26.45 -37.08 14.89
C GLY A 469 -25.73 -37.06 13.53
N TYR A 470 -25.20 -35.91 13.11
CA TYR A 470 -24.22 -35.88 12.02
C TYR A 470 -22.87 -36.41 12.53
N PRO A 471 -22.13 -37.20 11.73
CA PRO A 471 -20.87 -37.80 12.16
C PRO A 471 -19.78 -36.73 12.34
N VAL A 472 -18.99 -36.83 13.40
CA VAL A 472 -17.85 -35.92 13.66
C VAL A 472 -16.55 -36.70 13.51
N GLY A 473 -15.70 -36.30 12.56
CA GLY A 473 -14.34 -36.81 12.41
C GLY A 473 -13.34 -35.99 13.24
N LYS A 474 -12.18 -36.57 13.58
CA LYS A 474 -11.10 -35.84 14.29
C LYS A 474 -10.62 -34.59 13.51
N GLN A 475 -10.79 -34.59 12.18
CA GLN A 475 -10.47 -33.47 11.28
C GLN A 475 -11.17 -32.15 11.64
N VAL A 476 -12.34 -32.17 12.29
CA VAL A 476 -13.04 -30.95 12.73
C VAL A 476 -12.16 -30.07 13.63
N ILE A 477 -11.22 -30.68 14.37
CA ILE A 477 -10.27 -30.02 15.24
C ILE A 477 -9.30 -29.18 14.38
N ASP A 478 -8.75 -29.76 13.32
CA ASP A 478 -7.86 -29.09 12.37
C ASP A 478 -8.58 -27.91 11.70
N TYR A 479 -9.81 -28.13 11.23
CA TYR A 479 -10.66 -27.10 10.63
C TYR A 479 -10.99 -25.94 11.57
N ALA A 480 -11.32 -26.22 12.84
CA ALA A 480 -11.52 -25.18 13.86
C ALA A 480 -10.23 -24.40 14.15
N CYS A 481 -9.07 -25.05 14.10
CA CYS A 481 -7.77 -24.39 14.26
C CYS A 481 -7.46 -23.49 13.07
N ILE A 482 -7.60 -23.99 11.83
CA ILE A 482 -7.35 -23.24 10.58
C ILE A 482 -8.24 -21.99 10.50
N GLY A 483 -9.51 -22.09 10.91
CA GLY A 483 -10.42 -20.94 10.99
C GLY A 483 -10.17 -19.98 12.16
N ASN A 484 -9.28 -20.32 13.10
CA ASN A 484 -9.04 -19.58 14.34
C ASN A 484 -10.30 -19.44 15.24
N HIS A 485 -11.08 -20.51 15.38
CA HIS A 485 -12.37 -20.48 16.07
C HIS A 485 -12.32 -21.21 17.41
N PHE A 486 -11.76 -20.52 18.41
CA PHE A 486 -11.48 -21.07 19.75
C PHE A 486 -12.71 -21.69 20.43
N ASP A 487 -13.89 -21.08 20.35
CA ASP A 487 -15.10 -21.63 21.00
C ASP A 487 -15.61 -22.92 20.34
N CYS A 488 -15.49 -23.03 19.01
CA CYS A 488 -15.80 -24.25 18.27
C CYS A 488 -14.83 -25.37 18.68
N LEU A 489 -13.53 -25.08 18.65
CA LEU A 489 -12.49 -26.01 19.09
C LEU A 489 -12.73 -26.48 20.53
N LYS A 490 -12.96 -25.54 21.44
CA LYS A 490 -13.19 -25.82 22.86
C LYS A 490 -14.41 -26.72 23.04
N TYR A 491 -15.51 -26.47 22.31
CA TYR A 491 -16.68 -27.35 22.33
C TYR A 491 -16.35 -28.77 21.86
N PHE A 492 -15.65 -28.94 20.73
CA PHE A 492 -15.28 -30.28 20.26
C PHE A 492 -14.34 -31.02 21.21
N LEU A 493 -13.41 -30.33 21.87
CA LEU A 493 -12.50 -30.97 22.84
C LEU A 493 -13.19 -31.22 24.19
N ASP A 494 -13.94 -30.27 24.75
CA ASP A 494 -14.62 -30.43 26.06
C ASP A 494 -15.76 -31.47 26.00
N VAL A 495 -16.51 -31.51 24.90
CA VAL A 495 -17.77 -32.28 24.82
C VAL A 495 -17.63 -33.57 23.99
N VAL A 496 -16.97 -33.50 22.83
CA VAL A 496 -17.00 -34.58 21.82
C VAL A 496 -15.78 -35.51 21.94
N PHE A 497 -14.56 -34.97 21.90
CA PHE A 497 -13.30 -35.74 21.93
C PHE A 497 -12.67 -35.76 23.32
N LYS A 498 -13.06 -36.76 24.12
CA LYS A 498 -12.54 -36.97 25.48
C LYS A 498 -11.19 -37.71 25.54
N GLU A 499 -10.74 -38.26 24.42
CA GLU A 499 -9.44 -38.92 24.29
C GLU A 499 -8.28 -37.90 24.25
N PRO A 500 -7.08 -38.26 24.73
CA PRO A 500 -5.90 -37.41 24.57
C PRO A 500 -5.49 -37.29 23.10
N LEU A 501 -5.23 -36.06 22.64
CA LEU A 501 -4.63 -35.83 21.33
C LEU A 501 -3.13 -36.13 21.37
N THR A 502 -2.68 -37.00 20.47
CA THR A 502 -1.28 -37.40 20.32
C THR A 502 -0.66 -36.95 18.99
N ASP A 503 -1.47 -36.45 18.04
CA ASP A 503 -1.00 -36.04 16.72
C ASP A 503 -0.37 -34.63 16.75
N PRO A 504 0.95 -34.48 16.50
CA PRO A 504 1.63 -33.19 16.50
C PRO A 504 1.12 -32.20 15.43
N TRP A 505 0.39 -32.65 14.40
CA TRP A 505 -0.14 -31.74 13.37
C TRP A 505 -1.19 -30.78 13.91
N VAL A 506 -1.99 -31.20 14.89
CA VAL A 506 -3.07 -30.38 15.48
C VAL A 506 -2.52 -29.09 16.10
N ILE A 507 -1.45 -29.18 16.89
CA ILE A 507 -0.83 -27.99 17.49
C ILE A 507 -0.08 -27.14 16.44
N ASN A 508 0.38 -27.74 15.33
CA ASN A 508 0.95 -26.95 14.22
C ASN A 508 -0.14 -26.12 13.52
N TYR A 509 -1.35 -26.63 13.31
CA TYR A 509 -2.49 -25.85 12.79
C TYR A 509 -2.91 -24.73 13.75
N ALA A 510 -2.87 -24.99 15.06
CA ALA A 510 -3.11 -23.97 16.10
C ALA A 510 -2.06 -22.85 16.09
N ILE A 511 -0.80 -23.15 15.75
CA ILE A 511 0.26 -22.17 15.56
C ILE A 511 0.07 -21.39 14.26
N GLN A 512 -0.32 -22.07 13.17
CA GLN A 512 -0.60 -21.43 11.87
C GLN A 512 -1.74 -20.40 11.92
N SER A 513 -2.68 -20.53 12.85
CA SER A 513 -3.75 -19.54 13.06
C SER A 513 -3.38 -18.36 13.95
N ASP A 514 -2.12 -18.33 14.44
CA ASP A 514 -1.52 -17.24 15.21
C ASP A 514 -2.25 -16.89 16.54
N ASN A 515 -2.93 -17.87 17.14
CA ASN A 515 -3.67 -17.68 18.38
C ASN A 515 -2.96 -18.31 19.57
N LEU A 516 -2.20 -17.48 20.30
CA LEU A 516 -1.43 -17.90 21.47
C LEU A 516 -2.30 -18.52 22.58
N GLU A 517 -3.50 -18.02 22.82
CA GLU A 517 -4.38 -18.57 23.88
C GLU A 517 -4.94 -19.94 23.49
N LEU A 518 -5.22 -20.15 22.20
CA LEU A 518 -5.62 -21.45 21.66
C LEU A 518 -4.47 -22.47 21.79
N VAL A 519 -3.24 -22.08 21.46
CA VAL A 519 -2.04 -22.92 21.63
C VAL A 519 -1.77 -23.23 23.11
N LYS A 520 -1.85 -22.25 24.02
CA LYS A 520 -1.74 -22.45 25.47
C LYS A 520 -2.79 -23.43 26.00
N TYR A 521 -4.05 -23.26 25.58
CA TYR A 521 -5.15 -24.14 25.99
C TYR A 521 -4.88 -25.60 25.59
N MET A 522 -4.46 -25.83 24.33
CA MET A 522 -4.04 -27.17 23.87
C MET A 522 -2.86 -27.73 24.68
N ALA A 523 -1.78 -26.95 24.83
CA ALA A 523 -0.55 -27.35 25.51
C ALA A 523 -0.71 -27.63 27.02
N ASN A 524 -1.72 -27.03 27.64
CA ASN A 524 -2.09 -27.27 29.04
C ASN A 524 -3.00 -28.49 29.16
N ARG A 525 -3.92 -28.69 28.21
CA ARG A 525 -4.88 -29.81 28.23
C ARG A 525 -4.27 -31.15 27.83
N PHE A 526 -3.33 -31.14 26.87
CA PHE A 526 -2.70 -32.34 26.33
C PHE A 526 -1.18 -32.27 26.54
N PRO A 527 -0.65 -32.66 27.72
CA PRO A 527 0.78 -32.46 28.05
C PRO A 527 1.77 -33.22 27.15
N LEU A 528 1.31 -34.23 26.42
CA LEU A 528 2.11 -35.00 25.46
C LEU A 528 2.11 -34.39 24.05
N LEU A 529 1.20 -33.45 23.76
CA LEU A 529 1.10 -32.77 22.47
C LEU A 529 2.17 -31.68 22.41
N HIS A 530 3.10 -31.80 21.46
CA HIS A 530 4.20 -30.86 21.23
C HIS A 530 4.29 -30.50 19.74
N PRO A 531 4.81 -29.30 19.38
CA PRO A 531 4.99 -28.91 17.99
C PRO A 531 6.04 -29.78 17.28
N THR A 532 5.99 -29.78 15.95
CA THR A 532 7.10 -30.25 15.10
C THR A 532 8.02 -29.09 14.73
N ILE A 533 9.18 -29.36 14.10
CA ILE A 533 10.02 -28.30 13.51
C ILE A 533 9.21 -27.44 12.53
N ASN A 534 8.27 -28.03 11.77
CA ASN A 534 7.37 -27.27 10.91
C ASN A 534 6.46 -26.32 11.70
N GLY A 535 5.97 -26.73 12.87
CA GLY A 535 5.23 -25.84 13.78
C GLY A 535 6.07 -24.66 14.26
N ILE A 536 7.33 -24.88 14.62
CA ILE A 536 8.26 -23.80 15.00
C ILE A 536 8.54 -22.86 13.81
N ASN A 537 8.74 -23.41 12.61
CA ASN A 537 8.90 -22.63 11.39
C ASN A 537 7.67 -21.76 11.08
N GLU A 538 6.46 -22.27 11.31
CA GLU A 538 5.24 -21.46 11.15
C GLU A 538 5.14 -20.36 12.22
N ALA A 539 5.49 -20.62 13.49
CA ALA A 539 5.56 -19.56 14.52
C ALA A 539 6.53 -18.43 14.13
N ILE A 540 7.67 -18.77 13.54
CA ILE A 540 8.64 -17.80 12.99
C ILE A 540 7.97 -17.00 11.86
N LYS A 541 7.39 -17.66 10.84
CA LYS A 541 6.73 -17.00 9.71
C LYS A 541 5.58 -16.06 10.11
N LYS A 542 4.85 -16.38 11.19
CA LYS A 542 3.76 -15.54 11.72
C LYS A 542 4.24 -14.28 12.45
N ASN A 543 5.55 -14.14 12.64
CA ASN A 543 6.17 -12.98 13.26
C ASN A 543 5.75 -12.74 14.73
N ASN A 544 5.28 -13.78 15.41
CA ASN A 544 4.77 -13.70 16.78
C ASN A 544 5.80 -14.21 17.80
N ILE A 545 6.57 -13.29 18.38
CA ILE A 545 7.60 -13.61 19.38
C ILE A 545 7.05 -14.30 20.63
N ALA A 546 5.87 -13.88 21.11
CA ALA A 546 5.26 -14.45 22.31
C ALA A 546 4.81 -15.91 22.11
N MET A 547 4.38 -16.25 20.88
CA MET A 547 4.14 -17.64 20.47
C MET A 547 5.45 -18.43 20.48
N LEU A 548 6.49 -17.92 19.83
CA LEU A 548 7.77 -18.62 19.71
C LEU A 548 8.43 -18.85 21.08
N GLU A 549 8.46 -17.84 21.95
CA GLU A 549 8.98 -17.97 23.31
C GLU A 549 8.19 -18.98 24.14
N PHE A 550 6.85 -18.95 24.08
CA PHE A 550 6.02 -19.93 24.77
C PHE A 550 6.32 -21.36 24.32
N LEU A 551 6.45 -21.59 23.01
CA LEU A 551 6.75 -22.93 22.47
C LEU A 551 8.14 -23.41 22.90
N ILE A 552 9.16 -22.54 22.83
CA ILE A 552 10.53 -22.89 23.23
C ILE A 552 10.59 -23.19 24.73
N ASP A 553 10.05 -22.32 25.57
CA ASP A 553 10.15 -22.44 27.02
C ASP A 553 9.28 -23.61 27.55
N ARG A 554 8.18 -23.94 26.87
CA ARG A 554 7.29 -25.07 27.21
C ARG A 554 7.83 -26.43 26.75
N TYR A 555 8.48 -26.49 25.59
CA TYR A 555 8.86 -27.74 24.92
C TYR A 555 10.38 -27.91 24.72
N GLN A 556 11.19 -27.18 25.50
CA GLN A 556 12.66 -27.19 25.41
C GLN A 556 13.27 -28.60 25.35
N TYR A 557 12.76 -29.53 26.15
CA TYR A 557 13.22 -30.92 26.16
C TYR A 557 12.89 -31.65 24.86
N GLN A 558 11.64 -31.59 24.38
CA GLN A 558 11.21 -32.20 23.13
C GLN A 558 11.98 -31.61 21.92
N LEU A 559 12.20 -30.30 21.91
CA LEU A 559 12.98 -29.60 20.89
C LEU A 559 14.45 -30.08 20.86
N SER A 560 15.05 -30.35 22.02
CA SER A 560 16.43 -30.87 22.10
C SER A 560 16.59 -32.30 21.56
N LEU A 561 15.50 -33.09 21.58
CA LEU A 561 15.46 -34.48 21.12
C LEU A 561 15.10 -34.63 19.62
N MET A 562 14.80 -33.53 18.92
CA MET A 562 14.50 -33.59 17.48
C MET A 562 15.73 -34.01 16.68
N ASP A 563 15.51 -34.68 15.53
CA ASP A 563 16.62 -35.17 14.72
C ASP A 563 17.40 -34.00 14.09
N HIS A 564 18.65 -33.84 14.53
CA HIS A 564 19.57 -32.81 14.04
C HIS A 564 20.25 -33.19 12.71
N SER A 565 19.99 -34.38 12.16
CA SER A 565 20.62 -34.89 10.91
C SER A 565 20.29 -34.08 9.66
N SER A 566 19.16 -33.37 9.67
CA SER A 566 18.73 -32.47 8.61
C SER A 566 18.21 -31.16 9.21
N LYS A 567 19.14 -30.30 9.62
CA LYS A 567 18.82 -28.92 10.05
C LYS A 567 18.01 -28.21 8.98
N PHE A 568 16.92 -27.57 9.37
CA PHE A 568 16.01 -26.96 8.42
C PHE A 568 16.52 -25.60 7.96
N THR A 569 16.49 -25.36 6.65
CA THR A 569 16.76 -24.05 6.07
C THR A 569 15.75 -23.02 6.58
N LEU A 570 16.21 -22.04 7.36
CA LEU A 570 15.42 -20.86 7.70
C LEU A 570 15.21 -20.03 6.44
N TYR A 571 13.95 -19.78 6.08
CA TYR A 571 13.57 -18.83 5.04
C TYR A 571 13.09 -17.53 5.69
N PHE A 572 13.91 -16.49 5.57
CA PHE A 572 13.59 -15.16 6.03
C PHE A 572 12.81 -14.39 4.96
N ASN A 573 11.60 -13.97 5.29
CA ASN A 573 10.78 -13.06 4.49
C ASN A 573 11.06 -11.61 4.92
N ASP A 574 10.79 -10.67 4.02
CA ASP A 574 11.14 -9.24 4.13
C ASP A 574 10.72 -8.54 5.45
N ASP A 575 9.65 -9.00 6.11
CA ASP A 575 9.01 -8.34 7.27
C ASP A 575 9.34 -8.97 8.65
N LEU A 576 10.29 -9.91 8.75
CA LEU A 576 10.54 -10.61 10.01
C LEU A 576 11.18 -9.73 11.11
N ASN A 577 10.60 -9.75 12.31
CA ASN A 577 11.07 -9.03 13.50
C ASN A 577 12.44 -9.54 13.98
N SER A 578 13.35 -8.61 14.29
CA SER A 578 14.66 -8.88 14.89
C SER A 578 14.60 -9.65 16.21
N ASP A 579 13.54 -9.48 17.01
CA ASP A 579 13.36 -10.23 18.25
C ASP A 579 13.23 -11.74 18.01
N ILE A 580 12.62 -12.13 16.88
CA ILE A 580 12.52 -13.53 16.47
C ILE A 580 13.85 -14.04 15.96
N ILE A 581 14.57 -13.23 15.16
CA ILE A 581 15.93 -13.56 14.70
C ILE A 581 16.83 -13.82 15.92
N HIS A 582 16.81 -12.92 16.90
CA HIS A 582 17.54 -13.06 18.16
C HIS A 582 17.08 -14.30 18.96
N CYS A 583 15.78 -14.51 19.13
CA CYS A 583 15.24 -15.66 19.88
C CYS A 583 15.65 -17.00 19.25
N VAL A 584 15.53 -17.14 17.93
CA VAL A 584 15.96 -18.33 17.18
C VAL A 584 17.46 -18.54 17.34
N CYS A 585 18.28 -17.51 17.11
CA CYS A 585 19.74 -17.60 17.17
C CYS A 585 20.30 -17.84 18.58
N THR A 586 19.59 -17.44 19.64
CA THR A 586 20.04 -17.58 21.03
C THR A 586 19.47 -18.80 21.75
N LYS A 587 18.19 -19.15 21.55
CA LYS A 587 17.55 -20.26 22.26
C LYS A 587 17.59 -21.59 21.48
N ILE A 588 17.48 -21.56 20.14
CA ILE A 588 17.34 -22.77 19.30
C ILE A 588 18.20 -22.80 18.01
N PRO A 589 19.46 -22.31 18.01
CA PRO A 589 20.28 -22.25 16.78
C PRO A 589 20.64 -23.63 16.21
N TYR A 590 20.53 -24.70 17.01
CA TYR A 590 20.86 -26.06 16.61
C TYR A 590 19.84 -26.70 15.66
N LEU A 591 18.58 -26.22 15.64
CA LEU A 591 17.51 -26.76 14.79
C LEU A 591 17.59 -26.31 13.32
N PHE A 592 18.45 -25.34 13.01
CA PHE A 592 18.37 -24.58 11.77
C PHE A 592 19.71 -24.42 11.04
N GLU A 593 19.62 -24.26 9.73
CA GLU A 593 20.70 -23.78 8.87
C GLU A 593 20.27 -22.53 8.11
N LEU A 594 21.25 -21.70 7.76
CA LEU A 594 21.06 -20.47 7.01
C LEU A 594 21.50 -20.69 5.56
N SER A 595 20.57 -20.64 4.61
CA SER A 595 20.90 -20.68 3.18
C SER A 595 21.48 -19.36 2.68
N SER A 596 22.20 -19.42 1.56
CA SER A 596 22.64 -18.26 0.78
C SER A 596 21.49 -17.31 0.46
N ASP A 597 20.34 -17.87 0.09
CA ASP A 597 19.21 -17.12 -0.47
C ASP A 597 18.44 -16.37 0.63
N SER A 598 18.40 -16.96 1.82
CA SER A 598 17.82 -16.31 3.01
C SER A 598 18.73 -15.20 3.53
N LEU A 599 20.05 -15.43 3.58
CA LEU A 599 21.03 -14.37 3.87
C LEU A 599 20.94 -13.24 2.84
N HIS A 600 20.73 -13.58 1.56
CA HIS A 600 20.55 -12.63 0.46
C HIS A 600 19.32 -11.74 0.62
N ASN A 601 18.13 -12.30 0.89
CA ASN A 601 16.93 -11.50 1.14
C ASN A 601 17.11 -10.53 2.33
N ILE A 602 17.71 -11.00 3.43
CA ILE A 602 17.98 -10.16 4.62
C ILE A 602 18.95 -9.04 4.28
N VAL A 603 20.10 -9.34 3.68
CA VAL A 603 21.16 -8.35 3.40
C VAL A 603 20.70 -7.31 2.37
N ARG A 604 19.88 -7.71 1.40
CA ARG A 604 19.39 -6.82 0.34
C ARG A 604 18.33 -5.82 0.82
N LYS A 605 17.49 -6.19 1.79
CA LYS A 605 16.30 -5.39 2.16
C LYS A 605 16.21 -4.96 3.63
N SER A 606 16.89 -5.65 4.55
CA SER A 606 16.83 -5.27 5.95
C SER A 606 17.71 -4.05 6.23
N SER A 607 17.08 -2.98 6.74
CA SER A 607 17.78 -1.86 7.36
C SER A 607 18.27 -2.18 8.79
N ASN A 608 18.03 -3.40 9.27
CA ASN A 608 18.29 -3.80 10.65
C ASN A 608 19.62 -4.55 10.78
N PHE A 609 20.65 -3.77 11.07
CA PHE A 609 22.04 -4.22 11.19
C PHE A 609 22.26 -5.27 12.31
N ASP A 610 21.54 -5.14 13.44
CA ASP A 610 21.67 -6.05 14.58
C ASP A 610 21.29 -7.49 14.22
N SER A 611 20.25 -7.67 13.39
CA SER A 611 19.85 -8.97 12.86
C SER A 611 20.95 -9.64 12.04
N ILE A 612 21.63 -8.87 11.18
CA ILE A 612 22.74 -9.37 10.34
C ILE A 612 23.93 -9.77 11.23
N ILE A 613 24.28 -8.93 12.22
CA ILE A 613 25.34 -9.22 13.20
C ILE A 613 25.09 -10.57 13.90
N ILE A 614 23.88 -10.76 14.43
CA ILE A 614 23.51 -11.98 15.17
C ILE A 614 23.58 -13.22 14.25
N LEU A 615 23.00 -13.14 13.05
CA LEU A 615 22.99 -14.25 12.10
C LEU A 615 24.40 -14.68 11.67
N LEU A 616 25.28 -13.73 11.37
CA LEU A 616 26.66 -14.02 10.96
C LEU A 616 27.48 -14.63 12.10
N HIS A 617 27.35 -14.13 13.33
CA HIS A 617 28.01 -14.72 14.49
C HIS A 617 27.51 -16.13 14.82
N THR A 618 26.20 -16.38 14.70
CA THR A 618 25.58 -17.67 15.06
C THR A 618 25.81 -18.75 14.01
N PHE A 619 25.61 -18.45 12.72
CA PHE A 619 25.64 -19.47 11.66
C PHE A 619 26.95 -19.51 10.85
N LYS A 620 27.77 -18.44 10.88
CA LYS A 620 29.01 -18.32 10.09
C LYS A 620 28.87 -18.78 8.61
N PRO A 621 27.89 -18.23 7.86
CA PRO A 621 27.63 -18.66 6.49
C PRO A 621 28.79 -18.30 5.55
N LYS A 622 29.02 -19.12 4.52
CA LYS A 622 29.92 -18.77 3.42
C LYS A 622 29.26 -17.71 2.54
N LEU A 623 29.90 -16.55 2.38
CA LEU A 623 29.43 -15.50 1.47
C LEU A 623 29.56 -15.94 0.00
N SER A 624 28.68 -15.43 -0.86
CA SER A 624 28.74 -15.62 -2.32
C SER A 624 28.99 -14.29 -3.03
N GLN A 625 29.57 -14.33 -4.24
CA GLN A 625 29.77 -13.14 -5.07
C GLN A 625 28.45 -12.39 -5.33
N GLN A 626 27.39 -13.14 -5.68
CA GLN A 626 26.06 -12.61 -6.00
C GLN A 626 25.37 -11.91 -4.81
N LEU A 627 25.70 -12.30 -3.58
CA LEU A 627 25.26 -11.60 -2.36
C LEU A 627 25.91 -10.22 -2.28
N LEU A 628 27.23 -10.16 -2.47
CA LEU A 628 28.04 -8.95 -2.36
C LEU A 628 27.73 -7.93 -3.46
N GLU A 629 27.43 -8.40 -4.67
CA GLU A 629 27.01 -7.56 -5.81
C GLU A 629 25.73 -6.78 -5.51
N GLN A 630 24.83 -7.30 -4.67
CA GLN A 630 23.52 -6.71 -4.40
C GLN A 630 23.44 -5.98 -3.05
N VAL A 631 24.59 -5.69 -2.44
CA VAL A 631 24.67 -4.85 -1.23
C VAL A 631 24.65 -3.38 -1.62
N GLU A 632 23.51 -2.70 -1.43
CA GLU A 632 23.36 -1.27 -1.75
C GLU A 632 23.94 -0.33 -0.66
N SER A 633 24.30 -0.87 0.52
CA SER A 633 24.81 -0.12 1.68
C SER A 633 26.30 -0.34 1.93
N LEU A 634 27.08 0.76 1.97
CA LEU A 634 28.51 0.73 2.26
C LEU A 634 28.80 0.14 3.66
N ASP A 635 27.98 0.45 4.66
CA ASP A 635 28.17 -0.07 6.02
C ASP A 635 27.96 -1.58 6.05
N THR A 636 26.89 -2.08 5.42
CA THR A 636 26.59 -3.52 5.36
C THR A 636 27.70 -4.28 4.65
N LEU A 637 28.26 -3.71 3.57
CA LEU A 637 29.41 -4.26 2.87
C LEU A 637 30.65 -4.31 3.77
N ASN A 638 31.00 -3.20 4.43
CA ASN A 638 32.14 -3.14 5.37
C ASN A 638 32.02 -4.16 6.51
N PHE A 639 30.82 -4.37 7.04
CA PHE A 639 30.59 -5.31 8.12
C PHE A 639 30.69 -6.77 7.67
N LEU A 640 30.15 -7.11 6.49
CA LEU A 640 30.31 -8.42 5.88
C LEU A 640 31.81 -8.74 5.66
N LEU A 641 32.56 -7.78 5.11
CA LEU A 641 33.99 -7.91 4.81
C LEU A 641 34.89 -8.01 6.06
N THR A 642 34.50 -7.41 7.18
CA THR A 642 35.27 -7.50 8.44
C THR A 642 35.02 -8.81 9.21
N ASN A 643 33.99 -9.58 8.86
CA ASN A 643 33.58 -10.80 9.56
C ASN A 643 33.59 -12.07 8.69
N SER A 644 34.07 -11.99 7.45
CA SER A 644 34.20 -13.12 6.52
C SER A 644 35.66 -13.52 6.28
N ASP A 645 35.85 -14.70 5.70
CA ASP A 645 37.10 -15.07 5.03
C ASP A 645 37.43 -14.04 3.90
N PRO A 646 38.72 -13.86 3.55
CA PRO A 646 39.12 -12.93 2.51
C PRO A 646 38.51 -13.28 1.16
N ILE A 647 37.97 -12.28 0.47
CA ILE A 647 37.31 -12.45 -0.84
C ILE A 647 38.33 -12.88 -1.91
N PRO A 648 38.01 -13.88 -2.76
CA PRO A 648 38.83 -14.21 -3.91
C PRO A 648 38.96 -13.03 -4.90
N ASN A 649 40.19 -12.69 -5.32
CA ASN A 649 40.48 -11.55 -6.21
C ASN A 649 39.60 -11.46 -7.48
N HIS A 650 39.15 -12.60 -8.03
CA HIS A 650 38.29 -12.63 -9.22
C HIS A 650 36.84 -12.18 -8.96
N TRP A 651 36.36 -12.22 -7.71
CA TRP A 651 35.08 -11.62 -7.31
C TRP A 651 35.21 -10.09 -7.22
N ILE A 652 36.34 -9.59 -6.70
CA ILE A 652 36.59 -8.14 -6.53
C ILE A 652 36.50 -7.40 -7.88
N SER A 653 37.10 -7.95 -8.94
CA SER A 653 37.01 -7.36 -10.29
C SER A 653 35.58 -7.31 -10.84
N SER A 654 34.76 -8.31 -10.55
CA SER A 654 33.34 -8.33 -10.99
C SER A 654 32.49 -7.38 -10.15
N LEU A 655 32.74 -7.31 -8.84
CA LEU A 655 32.06 -6.40 -7.91
C LEU A 655 32.30 -4.92 -8.27
N ILE A 656 33.52 -4.55 -8.66
CA ILE A 656 33.85 -3.19 -9.13
C ILE A 656 33.06 -2.87 -10.41
N ASN A 657 33.14 -3.74 -11.42
CA ASN A 657 32.40 -3.56 -12.68
C ASN A 657 30.87 -3.47 -12.48
N TYR A 658 30.32 -4.21 -11.51
CA TYR A 658 28.90 -4.15 -11.16
C TYR A 658 28.52 -2.84 -10.44
N ALA A 659 29.34 -2.38 -9.50
CA ALA A 659 29.11 -1.13 -8.78
C ALA A 659 29.09 0.09 -9.71
N ASP A 660 29.96 0.10 -10.72
CA ASP A 660 30.03 1.16 -11.74
C ASP A 660 28.78 1.20 -12.63
N LEU A 661 28.18 0.03 -12.96
CA LEU A 661 26.93 -0.07 -13.74
C LEU A 661 25.70 0.49 -13.01
N PHE A 662 25.69 0.48 -11.68
CA PHE A 662 24.57 0.97 -10.86
C PHE A 662 24.81 2.33 -10.20
N THR A 663 25.87 3.06 -10.59
CA THR A 663 26.27 4.37 -10.03
C THR A 663 26.58 4.37 -8.52
N LEU A 664 26.98 3.23 -7.94
CA LEU A 664 27.33 3.07 -6.53
C LEU A 664 28.78 3.51 -6.23
N TYR A 665 29.08 4.79 -6.52
CA TYR A 665 30.42 5.39 -6.49
C TYR A 665 31.21 5.15 -5.19
N HIS A 666 30.55 5.10 -4.03
CA HIS A 666 31.19 4.87 -2.74
C HIS A 666 31.67 3.43 -2.54
N ILE A 667 30.95 2.44 -3.11
CA ILE A 667 31.30 1.02 -3.02
C ILE A 667 32.48 0.71 -3.96
N SER A 668 32.45 1.23 -5.19
CA SER A 668 33.54 1.10 -6.17
C SER A 668 34.89 1.63 -5.61
N ASN A 669 34.88 2.83 -5.01
CA ASN A 669 36.07 3.40 -4.36
C ASN A 669 36.55 2.60 -3.14
N TYR A 670 35.63 2.07 -2.32
CA TYR A 670 36.03 1.26 -1.16
C TYR A 670 36.72 -0.04 -1.58
N LEU A 671 36.16 -0.73 -2.58
CA LEU A 671 36.71 -2.00 -3.09
C LEU A 671 38.11 -1.81 -3.73
N SER A 672 38.34 -0.71 -4.46
CA SER A 672 39.68 -0.40 -5.00
C SER A 672 40.71 -0.05 -3.92
N LEU A 673 40.28 0.61 -2.83
CA LEU A 673 41.11 0.90 -1.65
C LEU A 673 41.37 -0.33 -0.77
N TYR A 674 40.50 -1.33 -0.78
CA TYR A 674 40.74 -2.63 -0.14
C TYR A 674 41.84 -3.40 -0.88
N GLN A 675 41.78 -3.39 -2.22
CA GLN A 675 42.74 -4.06 -3.10
C GLN A 675 44.17 -3.48 -3.04
N THR A 676 44.35 -2.28 -2.49
CA THR A 676 45.66 -1.65 -2.24
C THR A 676 46.14 -1.77 -0.78
N LYS A 677 45.37 -2.44 0.09
CA LYS A 677 45.69 -2.68 1.52
C LYS A 677 45.98 -4.14 1.86
N GLN A 678 45.52 -5.10 1.06
CA GLN A 678 46.00 -6.49 1.07
C GLN A 678 47.25 -6.63 0.21
#